data_AF-A0A946DWR2-F1
#
_entry.id   AF-A0A946DWR2-F1
#
_cell.length_a   1.000
_cell.length_b   1.000
_cell.length_c   1.000
_cell.angle_alpha   90.00
_cell.angle_beta   90.00
_cell.angle_gamma   90.00
#
_symmetry.space_group_name_H-M   'P 1'
#
loop_
_entity.id
_entity.type
_entity.pdbx_description
1 polymer ?
#
loop_
_entity_poly.entity_id
_entity_poly.type
_entity_poly.pdbx_seq_one_letter_code
_entity_poly.pdbx_strand_id
1 'polypeptide(L)'
;MTTFAVENHRNVALVGHGATGKTTLADLILHKTGIASRAGSVDDGSSLLDIDDDEKERKSSLSSAAVHCEHQGKRITLIDAPGYPDFIGQAIGALRAVETAVIVINAHAGIEVNTRRMFGLAGNAGVGRMILINKCDTDNVDYSQLIDDIQEMFGATCVPLNVPVGISESFSGVVSTLSAAESVPDGAQADPADFNATLMDAIVEADEALMERFLEGEELSADEVSAGVSKAIAAGTLIPILCSSSRNDVGVSEFMDALATFALSPTEVSRTAKNAAGEEVTLEPEAGGPAVAQVFKTRIDPFVAKMSYLRVFSGTLKKDAQVHNVRTDKPLKIGQLFDVQGGKQEPVDQAGPGDIVAVIKVEDLATGDTISGGSDALQLPPIPFPMPMVGLAVEPKSAADQQKISGALQKIVDEDATFRLTRDPQTKEMVMHGMSELHLKIVQQRLHNRDKVDVKTHQPKIPYRETVSGESEGHYRHKKQSGGSGQFAEVHFKISALPHDIDPDEYFTKQRFDSMRTFHYDPDLNSCFVDRITGGSVPNNFIPAIEKGIRERMERGVIAGYQVQDVVCELFFGKDHPVDSNETAFKMAASMCFREVFKDAKPSLLEPIVNMEITVPGEKLGDISSDLTSRRGRMEGMDGAPGGYQVLKAKAPLAEVMTYARSLSSLTGGQGSFTMELSHYENVPPNEQAKIVAAAAKAKEEASS
;
A
#
# COMPACT_ATOMS: atom_id res chain seq x y z
N MET A 1 24.39 -24.32 2.70
CA MET A 1 23.01 -24.76 2.44
C MET A 1 23.02 -26.22 2.02
N THR A 2 22.45 -27.11 2.81
CA THR A 2 22.13 -28.47 2.34
C THR A 2 21.19 -28.32 1.15
N THR A 3 21.52 -28.93 0.01
CA THR A 3 20.66 -28.87 -1.18
C THR A 3 19.51 -29.83 -0.99
N PHE A 4 18.29 -29.30 -0.93
CA PHE A 4 17.06 -30.09 -0.88
C PHE A 4 16.54 -30.30 -2.29
N ALA A 5 15.87 -31.43 -2.52
CA ALA A 5 15.08 -31.62 -3.71
C ALA A 5 13.85 -30.70 -3.68
N VAL A 6 13.37 -30.25 -4.83
CA VAL A 6 12.33 -29.22 -4.94
C VAL A 6 11.06 -29.63 -4.18
N GLU A 7 10.68 -30.90 -4.27
CA GLU A 7 9.56 -31.53 -3.57
C GLU A 7 9.69 -31.57 -2.03
N ASN A 8 10.89 -31.30 -1.50
CA ASN A 8 11.17 -31.29 -0.06
C ASN A 8 11.16 -29.89 0.56
N HIS A 9 10.89 -28.84 -0.22
CA HIS A 9 10.66 -27.49 0.30
C HIS A 9 9.22 -27.34 0.82
N ARG A 10 9.08 -26.65 1.95
CA ARG A 10 7.81 -26.23 2.54
C ARG A 10 7.91 -24.75 2.89
N ASN A 11 7.56 -23.87 1.96
CA ASN A 11 7.54 -22.43 2.24
C ASN A 11 6.15 -22.04 2.75
N VAL A 12 6.12 -21.47 3.95
CA VAL A 12 4.91 -21.22 4.72
C VAL A 12 4.90 -19.79 5.24
N ALA A 13 3.80 -19.06 5.03
CA ALA A 13 3.59 -17.76 5.67
C ALA A 13 2.68 -17.92 6.88
N LEU A 14 3.10 -17.40 8.04
CA LEU A 14 2.24 -17.27 9.21
C LEU A 14 1.52 -15.92 9.13
N VAL A 15 0.21 -15.96 8.93
CA VAL A 15 -0.64 -14.77 8.76
C VAL A 15 -1.86 -14.84 9.68
N GLY A 16 -2.48 -13.70 9.98
CA GLY A 16 -3.65 -13.63 10.87
C GLY A 16 -3.71 -12.33 11.64
N HIS A 17 -4.62 -12.22 12.60
CA HIS A 17 -4.75 -11.00 13.41
C HIS A 17 -3.51 -10.72 14.30
N GLY A 18 -3.44 -9.51 14.85
CA GLY A 18 -2.45 -9.15 15.87
C GLY A 18 -2.60 -10.03 17.12
N ALA A 19 -1.50 -10.24 17.85
CA ALA A 19 -1.50 -10.97 19.13
C ALA A 19 -2.05 -12.43 19.12
N THR A 20 -2.19 -13.06 17.94
CA THR A 20 -2.57 -14.48 17.83
C THR A 20 -1.43 -15.47 18.15
N GLY A 21 -0.20 -14.98 18.35
CA GLY A 21 0.96 -15.80 18.75
C GLY A 21 1.83 -16.33 17.60
N LYS A 22 1.72 -15.76 16.39
CA LYS A 22 2.51 -16.17 15.20
C LYS A 22 4.02 -16.18 15.44
N THR A 23 4.56 -15.08 15.94
CA THR A 23 5.99 -14.91 16.24
C THR A 23 6.46 -15.88 17.33
N THR A 24 5.67 -16.02 18.40
CA THR A 24 5.95 -16.98 19.48
C THR A 24 5.94 -18.44 18.99
N LEU A 25 5.02 -18.79 18.09
CA LEU A 25 4.97 -20.10 17.45
C LEU A 25 6.25 -20.35 16.64
N ALA A 26 6.67 -19.39 15.81
CA ALA A 26 7.88 -19.53 15.01
C ALA A 26 9.14 -19.67 15.89
N ASP A 27 9.29 -18.86 16.94
CA ASP A 27 10.39 -18.97 17.90
C ASP A 27 10.43 -20.35 18.59
N LEU A 28 9.27 -20.90 18.95
CA LEU A 28 9.18 -22.23 19.56
C LEU A 28 9.57 -23.34 18.58
N ILE A 29 9.13 -23.25 17.31
CA ILE A 29 9.53 -24.21 16.26
C ILE A 29 11.05 -24.19 16.10
N LEU A 30 11.68 -23.01 16.02
CA LEU A 30 13.13 -22.89 15.90
C LEU A 30 13.90 -23.48 17.09
N HIS A 31 13.34 -23.37 18.29
CA HIS A 31 13.91 -24.00 19.49
C HIS A 31 13.79 -25.53 19.43
N LYS A 32 12.62 -26.06 19.07
CA LYS A 32 12.40 -27.51 18.95
C LYS A 32 13.31 -28.17 17.93
N THR A 33 13.57 -27.51 16.81
CA THR A 33 14.48 -28.02 15.77
C THR A 33 15.96 -27.79 16.08
N GLY A 34 16.28 -27.22 17.25
CA GLY A 34 17.66 -27.00 17.70
C GLY A 34 18.39 -25.83 17.03
N ILE A 35 17.69 -25.00 16.25
CA ILE A 35 18.28 -23.79 15.63
C ILE A 35 18.50 -22.70 16.68
N ALA A 36 17.57 -22.57 17.62
CA ALA A 36 17.68 -21.69 18.77
C ALA A 36 17.95 -22.53 20.04
N SER A 37 18.89 -22.09 20.88
CA SER A 37 19.19 -22.76 22.15
C SER A 37 18.12 -22.55 23.23
N ARG A 38 17.26 -21.55 23.05
CA ARG A 38 16.08 -21.27 23.89
C ARG A 38 14.95 -20.78 23.01
N ALA A 39 13.71 -21.01 23.43
CA ALA A 39 12.56 -20.37 22.81
C ALA A 39 12.65 -18.85 23.03
N GLY A 40 12.66 -18.09 21.94
CA GLY A 40 12.57 -16.63 21.99
C GLY A 40 11.22 -16.17 22.52
N SER A 41 11.17 -14.96 23.06
CA SER A 41 9.93 -14.34 23.50
C SER A 41 9.82 -12.91 23.00
N VAL A 42 8.63 -12.57 22.53
CA VAL A 42 8.25 -11.21 22.16
C VAL A 42 8.18 -10.32 23.40
N ASP A 43 7.74 -10.88 24.54
CA ASP A 43 7.51 -10.12 25.77
C ASP A 43 8.79 -9.61 26.43
N ASP A 44 9.90 -10.35 26.30
CA ASP A 44 11.21 -9.98 26.86
C ASP A 44 12.20 -9.47 25.79
N GLY A 45 11.75 -9.35 24.53
CA GLY A 45 12.54 -8.84 23.41
C GLY A 45 13.64 -9.78 22.92
N SER A 46 13.57 -11.08 23.23
CA SER A 46 14.55 -12.08 22.84
C SER A 46 14.21 -12.87 21.57
N SER A 47 13.06 -12.58 20.93
CA SER A 47 12.64 -13.19 19.67
C SER A 47 13.71 -13.08 18.58
N LEU A 48 13.86 -14.14 17.78
CA LEU A 48 14.74 -14.14 16.60
C LEU A 48 14.10 -13.44 15.38
N LEU A 49 12.78 -13.25 15.41
CA LEU A 49 11.99 -12.73 14.29
C LEU A 49 11.73 -11.23 14.40
N ASP A 50 11.58 -10.70 15.62
CA ASP A 50 11.51 -9.26 15.86
C ASP A 50 12.93 -8.67 15.86
N ILE A 51 13.41 -8.27 14.68
CA ILE A 51 14.80 -7.88 14.47
C ILE A 51 15.00 -6.42 14.88
N ASP A 52 14.05 -5.55 14.52
CA ASP A 52 14.19 -4.10 14.67
C ASP A 52 13.87 -3.63 16.10
N ASP A 53 14.55 -2.58 16.54
CA ASP A 53 14.39 -2.06 17.90
C ASP A 53 12.96 -1.54 18.16
N ASP A 54 12.27 -1.04 17.12
CA ASP A 54 10.89 -0.57 17.21
C ASP A 54 9.88 -1.73 17.34
N GLU A 55 10.19 -2.92 16.81
CA GLU A 55 9.42 -4.15 17.03
C GLU A 55 9.56 -4.61 18.48
N LYS A 56 10.80 -4.65 19.00
CA LYS A 56 11.09 -5.03 20.39
C LYS A 56 10.49 -4.08 21.41
N GLU A 57 10.55 -2.77 21.16
CA GLU A 57 9.94 -1.75 22.05
C GLU A 57 8.41 -1.90 22.07
N ARG A 58 7.79 -2.21 20.93
CA ARG A 58 6.34 -2.40 20.82
C ARG A 58 5.85 -3.77 21.24
N LYS A 59 6.72 -4.77 21.32
CA LYS A 59 6.36 -6.18 21.51
C LYS A 59 5.38 -6.66 20.44
N SER A 60 5.65 -6.25 19.19
CA SER A 60 4.85 -6.62 18.02
C SER A 60 5.68 -6.48 16.76
N SER A 61 5.58 -7.47 15.89
CA SER A 61 6.18 -7.43 14.57
C SER A 61 5.56 -6.33 13.71
N LEU A 62 6.42 -5.62 12.97
CA LEU A 62 6.09 -4.54 12.04
C LEU A 62 6.57 -4.86 10.63
N SER A 63 7.54 -5.77 10.52
CA SER A 63 8.13 -6.27 9.29
C SER A 63 7.95 -7.79 9.22
N SER A 64 7.93 -8.36 8.01
CA SER A 64 7.97 -9.81 7.86
C SER A 64 9.39 -10.37 8.08
N ALA A 65 9.51 -11.51 8.75
CA ALA A 65 10.80 -12.16 9.02
C ALA A 65 10.83 -13.58 8.43
N ALA A 66 11.89 -13.90 7.68
CA ALA A 66 12.09 -15.22 7.10
C ALA A 66 13.10 -16.02 7.94
N VAL A 67 12.71 -17.24 8.31
CA VAL A 67 13.52 -18.21 9.04
C VAL A 67 13.28 -19.60 8.46
N HIS A 68 14.19 -20.53 8.69
CA HIS A 68 14.06 -21.91 8.24
C HIS A 68 14.50 -22.91 9.30
N CYS A 69 14.00 -24.14 9.17
CA CYS A 69 14.40 -25.30 9.94
C CYS A 69 14.25 -26.59 9.12
N GLU A 70 14.85 -27.67 9.63
CA GLU A 70 14.72 -29.01 9.06
C GLU A 70 13.81 -29.85 9.96
N HIS A 71 12.83 -30.53 9.37
CA HIS A 71 11.93 -31.43 10.08
C HIS A 71 11.49 -32.56 9.16
N GLN A 72 11.57 -33.81 9.63
CA GLN A 72 11.24 -35.02 8.85
C GLN A 72 11.87 -35.07 7.42
N GLY A 73 13.11 -34.60 7.27
CA GLY A 73 13.81 -34.58 5.97
C GLY A 73 13.31 -33.51 4.98
N LYS A 74 12.41 -32.62 5.43
CA LYS A 74 11.91 -31.46 4.68
C LYS A 74 12.57 -30.18 5.19
N ARG A 75 12.74 -29.22 4.29
CA ARG A 75 13.14 -27.85 4.65
C ARG A 75 11.89 -26.99 4.80
N ILE A 76 11.60 -26.58 6.02
CA ILE A 76 10.47 -25.69 6.32
C ILE A 76 11.01 -24.27 6.39
N THR A 77 10.56 -23.40 5.50
CA THR A 77 10.82 -21.96 5.55
C THR A 77 9.57 -21.27 6.07
N LEU A 78 9.68 -20.59 7.21
CA LEU A 78 8.60 -19.79 7.79
C LEU A 78 8.83 -18.32 7.49
N ILE A 79 7.81 -17.65 6.96
CA ILE A 79 7.74 -16.18 6.91
C ILE A 79 6.70 -15.72 7.93
N ASP A 80 7.16 -15.19 9.06
CA ASP A 80 6.28 -14.54 10.01
C ASP A 80 5.89 -13.16 9.49
N ALA A 81 4.60 -12.84 9.49
CA ALA A 81 4.06 -11.59 8.98
C ALA A 81 3.34 -10.80 10.08
N PRO A 82 3.40 -9.45 10.05
CA PRO A 82 2.74 -8.62 11.03
C PRO A 82 1.23 -8.80 10.98
N GLY A 83 0.59 -8.82 12.16
CA GLY A 83 -0.86 -9.01 12.29
C GLY A 83 -1.69 -7.73 12.26
N TYR A 84 -1.04 -6.56 12.26
CA TYR A 84 -1.71 -5.25 12.24
C TYR A 84 -2.02 -4.83 10.80
N PRO A 85 -3.24 -4.30 10.51
CA PRO A 85 -3.62 -3.86 9.16
C PRO A 85 -2.71 -2.78 8.56
N ASP A 86 -2.09 -1.99 9.44
CA ASP A 86 -1.16 -0.91 9.12
C ASP A 86 0.04 -1.38 8.28
N PHE A 87 0.47 -2.63 8.48
CA PHE A 87 1.65 -3.25 7.88
C PHE A 87 1.30 -4.37 6.89
N ILE A 88 0.09 -4.33 6.34
CA ILE A 88 -0.41 -5.39 5.47
C ILE A 88 0.47 -5.62 4.23
N GLY A 89 1.20 -4.61 3.76
CA GLY A 89 2.15 -4.76 2.66
C GLY A 89 3.16 -5.88 2.92
N GLN A 90 3.62 -6.03 4.16
CA GLN A 90 4.58 -7.07 4.55
C GLN A 90 3.97 -8.49 4.45
N ALA A 91 2.69 -8.63 4.81
CA ALA A 91 1.96 -9.90 4.69
C ALA A 91 1.66 -10.24 3.22
N ILE A 92 1.26 -9.25 2.41
CA ILE A 92 1.01 -9.44 0.97
C ILE A 92 2.30 -9.88 0.25
N GLY A 93 3.44 -9.26 0.59
CA GLY A 93 4.75 -9.69 0.08
C GLY A 93 5.07 -11.14 0.47
N ALA A 94 4.88 -11.50 1.75
CA ALA A 94 5.10 -12.86 2.24
C ALA A 94 4.26 -13.92 1.49
N LEU A 95 2.97 -13.65 1.25
CA LEU A 95 2.08 -14.56 0.54
C LEU A 95 2.50 -14.86 -0.91
N ARG A 96 3.28 -13.96 -1.53
CA ARG A 96 3.83 -14.18 -2.88
C ARG A 96 5.09 -15.05 -2.91
N ALA A 97 5.72 -15.26 -1.75
CA ALA A 97 6.95 -16.03 -1.63
C ALA A 97 6.74 -17.49 -1.20
N VAL A 98 5.50 -17.89 -0.88
CA VAL A 98 5.20 -19.17 -0.24
C VAL A 98 4.22 -20.00 -1.06
N GLU A 99 4.15 -21.30 -0.75
CA GLU A 99 3.16 -22.20 -1.34
C GLU A 99 1.97 -22.43 -0.41
N THR A 100 2.16 -22.25 0.91
CA THR A 100 1.10 -22.42 1.91
C THR A 100 1.01 -21.20 2.84
N ALA A 101 -0.20 -20.73 3.10
CA ALA A 101 -0.50 -19.76 4.15
C ALA A 101 -1.16 -20.45 5.33
N VAL A 102 -0.61 -20.25 6.53
CA VAL A 102 -1.22 -20.68 7.80
C VAL A 102 -1.91 -19.47 8.42
N ILE A 103 -3.24 -19.51 8.48
CA ILE A 103 -4.08 -18.50 9.10
C ILE A 103 -4.18 -18.83 10.59
N VAL A 104 -3.47 -18.07 11.42
CA VAL A 104 -3.44 -18.27 12.87
C VAL A 104 -4.57 -17.49 13.53
N ILE A 105 -5.44 -18.20 14.23
CA ILE A 105 -6.62 -17.72 14.94
C ILE A 105 -6.39 -17.87 16.45
N ASN A 106 -6.76 -16.87 17.24
CA ASN A 106 -6.77 -17.00 18.69
C ASN A 106 -8.06 -17.71 19.13
N ALA A 107 -7.93 -18.82 19.86
CA ALA A 107 -9.06 -19.66 20.27
C ALA A 107 -10.15 -18.90 21.05
N HIS A 108 -9.77 -17.93 21.89
CA HIS A 108 -10.72 -17.12 22.64
C HIS A 108 -11.33 -15.99 21.80
N ALA A 109 -10.52 -15.31 20.98
CA ALA A 109 -10.99 -14.15 20.21
C ALA A 109 -11.75 -14.52 18.93
N GLY A 110 -11.51 -15.72 18.39
CA GLY A 110 -12.14 -16.21 17.17
C GLY A 110 -11.76 -15.43 15.91
N ILE A 111 -12.71 -15.32 14.98
CA ILE A 111 -12.47 -14.76 13.63
C ILE A 111 -12.52 -13.24 13.63
N GLU A 112 -11.35 -12.62 13.72
CA GLU A 112 -11.17 -11.17 13.65
C GLU A 112 -11.08 -10.65 12.20
N VAL A 113 -11.15 -9.33 12.04
CA VAL A 113 -11.17 -8.64 10.73
C VAL A 113 -9.98 -9.02 9.85
N ASN A 114 -8.78 -8.99 10.42
CA ASN A 114 -7.56 -9.28 9.67
C ASN A 114 -7.41 -10.77 9.35
N THR A 115 -8.03 -11.66 10.14
CA THR A 115 -8.12 -13.09 9.83
C THR A 115 -8.84 -13.31 8.50
N ARG A 116 -10.02 -12.69 8.34
CA ARG A 116 -10.81 -12.77 7.09
C ARG A 116 -10.03 -12.19 5.91
N ARG A 117 -9.38 -11.05 6.12
CA ARG A 117 -8.58 -10.38 5.08
C ARG A 117 -7.41 -11.24 4.62
N MET A 118 -6.66 -11.84 5.54
CA MET A 118 -5.54 -12.72 5.21
C MET A 118 -5.99 -14.00 4.51
N PHE A 119 -7.11 -14.58 4.94
CA PHE A 119 -7.70 -15.76 4.29
C PHE A 119 -8.05 -15.48 2.83
N GLY A 120 -8.70 -14.35 2.54
CA GLY A 120 -9.03 -13.93 1.17
C GLY A 120 -7.79 -13.60 0.34
N LEU A 121 -6.80 -12.88 0.91
CA LEU A 121 -5.55 -12.56 0.22
C LEU A 121 -4.73 -13.81 -0.11
N ALA A 122 -4.71 -14.82 0.76
CA ALA A 122 -4.06 -16.10 0.48
C ALA A 122 -4.74 -16.83 -0.70
N GLY A 123 -6.08 -16.88 -0.71
CA GLY A 123 -6.83 -17.43 -1.85
C GLY A 123 -6.53 -16.70 -3.16
N ASN A 124 -6.55 -15.37 -3.16
CA ASN A 124 -6.23 -14.54 -4.34
C ASN A 124 -4.76 -14.65 -4.78
N ALA A 125 -3.85 -15.05 -3.88
CA ALA A 125 -2.46 -15.33 -4.22
C ALA A 125 -2.26 -16.74 -4.82
N GLY A 126 -3.31 -17.57 -4.84
CA GLY A 126 -3.27 -18.95 -5.34
C GLY A 126 -2.40 -19.86 -4.47
N VAL A 127 -2.33 -19.60 -3.16
CA VAL A 127 -1.57 -20.44 -2.22
C VAL A 127 -2.50 -21.35 -1.43
N GLY A 128 -2.01 -22.54 -1.07
CA GLY A 128 -2.71 -23.45 -0.17
C GLY A 128 -2.99 -22.78 1.17
N ARG A 129 -4.09 -23.15 1.82
CA ARG A 129 -4.52 -22.55 3.09
C ARG A 129 -4.63 -23.62 4.17
N MET A 130 -4.11 -23.31 5.35
CA MET A 130 -4.30 -24.08 6.58
C MET A 130 -4.75 -23.12 7.68
N ILE A 131 -5.52 -23.60 8.65
CA ILE A 131 -5.92 -22.81 9.83
C ILE A 131 -5.26 -23.40 11.07
N LEU A 132 -4.68 -22.54 11.90
CA LEU A 132 -4.18 -22.92 13.22
C LEU A 132 -4.93 -22.14 14.30
N ILE A 133 -5.75 -22.83 15.08
CA ILE A 133 -6.36 -22.31 16.29
C ILE A 133 -5.31 -22.40 17.41
N ASN A 134 -4.70 -21.26 17.73
CA ASN A 134 -3.68 -21.15 18.76
C ASN A 134 -4.28 -20.59 20.07
N LYS A 135 -3.53 -20.72 21.17
CA LYS A 135 -3.95 -20.28 22.51
C LYS A 135 -5.18 -21.02 23.04
N CYS A 136 -5.30 -22.31 22.72
CA CYS A 136 -6.37 -23.17 23.25
C CYS A 136 -6.33 -23.29 24.79
N ASP A 137 -5.23 -22.87 25.43
CA ASP A 137 -5.03 -22.82 26.87
C ASP A 137 -5.62 -21.57 27.56
N THR A 138 -6.21 -20.65 26.80
CA THR A 138 -6.82 -19.44 27.38
C THR A 138 -8.24 -19.68 27.89
N ASP A 139 -8.69 -18.88 28.86
CA ASP A 139 -10.03 -18.99 29.44
C ASP A 139 -11.13 -18.67 28.41
N ASN A 140 -12.35 -19.18 28.65
CA ASN A 140 -13.57 -18.92 27.85
C ASN A 140 -13.44 -19.30 26.37
N VAL A 141 -12.72 -20.38 26.06
CA VAL A 141 -12.67 -20.92 24.70
C VAL A 141 -13.86 -21.85 24.48
N ASP A 142 -14.69 -21.51 23.49
CA ASP A 142 -15.75 -22.38 22.98
C ASP A 142 -15.30 -22.96 21.64
N TYR A 143 -14.74 -24.17 21.69
CA TYR A 143 -14.17 -24.82 20.50
C TYR A 143 -15.24 -25.15 19.46
N SER A 144 -16.38 -25.72 19.89
CA SER A 144 -17.44 -26.15 18.98
C SER A 144 -18.02 -24.95 18.21
N GLN A 145 -18.37 -23.87 18.92
CA GLN A 145 -18.87 -22.66 18.28
C GLN A 145 -17.83 -22.04 17.33
N LEU A 146 -16.54 -22.06 17.69
CA LEU A 146 -15.49 -21.53 16.83
C LEU A 146 -15.33 -22.31 15.52
N ILE A 147 -15.50 -23.64 15.55
CA ILE A 147 -15.49 -24.45 14.32
C ILE A 147 -16.69 -24.11 13.44
N ASP A 148 -17.88 -23.99 14.02
CA ASP A 148 -19.10 -23.60 13.30
C ASP A 148 -18.92 -22.21 12.64
N ASP A 149 -18.41 -21.23 13.38
CA ASP A 149 -18.13 -19.88 12.88
C ASP A 149 -17.12 -19.89 11.72
N ILE A 150 -16.09 -20.75 11.79
CA ILE A 150 -15.08 -20.92 10.74
C ILE A 150 -15.73 -21.48 9.48
N GLN A 151 -16.56 -22.51 9.62
CA GLN A 151 -17.23 -23.16 8.49
C GLN A 151 -18.30 -22.27 7.85
N GLU A 152 -19.04 -21.51 8.65
CA GLU A 152 -20.01 -20.51 8.15
C GLU A 152 -19.31 -19.40 7.35
N MET A 153 -18.17 -18.91 7.86
CA MET A 153 -17.44 -17.79 7.25
C MET A 153 -16.60 -18.20 6.03
N PHE A 154 -15.88 -19.30 6.11
CA PHE A 154 -14.87 -19.70 5.14
C PHE A 154 -15.27 -20.90 4.27
N GLY A 155 -16.34 -21.59 4.63
CA GLY A 155 -16.91 -22.72 3.90
C GLY A 155 -16.70 -24.06 4.58
N ALA A 156 -17.52 -25.04 4.20
CA ALA A 156 -17.49 -26.41 4.73
C ALA A 156 -16.19 -27.18 4.40
N THR A 157 -15.36 -26.66 3.51
CA THR A 157 -14.02 -27.23 3.21
C THR A 157 -13.03 -27.02 4.35
N CYS A 158 -13.35 -26.17 5.33
CA CYS A 158 -12.57 -26.04 6.56
C CYS A 158 -12.87 -27.19 7.53
N VAL A 159 -11.95 -28.15 7.64
CA VAL A 159 -12.16 -29.40 8.39
C VAL A 159 -11.06 -29.62 9.43
N PRO A 160 -11.40 -29.94 10.69
CA PRO A 160 -10.43 -30.33 11.71
C PRO A 160 -9.58 -31.54 11.31
N LEU A 161 -8.27 -31.35 11.25
CA LEU A 161 -7.27 -32.41 11.09
C LEU A 161 -6.81 -32.98 12.45
N ASN A 162 -6.98 -32.18 13.51
CA ASN A 162 -6.90 -32.65 14.88
C ASN A 162 -7.95 -31.96 15.76
N VAL A 163 -8.28 -32.60 16.87
CA VAL A 163 -9.21 -32.11 17.89
C VAL A 163 -8.45 -31.90 19.20
N PRO A 164 -8.69 -30.81 19.94
CA PRO A 164 -8.04 -30.58 21.23
C PRO A 164 -8.55 -31.55 22.31
N VAL A 165 -7.64 -32.01 23.16
CA VAL A 165 -7.92 -32.78 24.38
C VAL A 165 -7.82 -31.82 25.56
N GLY A 166 -8.96 -31.53 26.17
CA GLY A 166 -9.16 -30.43 27.11
C GLY A 166 -9.20 -29.06 26.43
N ILE A 167 -9.63 -28.05 27.16
CA ILE A 167 -9.60 -26.63 26.74
C ILE A 167 -9.26 -25.74 27.94
N SER A 168 -8.79 -24.52 27.67
CA SER A 168 -8.35 -23.59 28.71
C SER A 168 -7.26 -24.24 29.59
N GLU A 169 -7.35 -24.12 30.93
CA GLU A 169 -6.36 -24.72 31.84
C GLU A 169 -6.23 -26.25 31.70
N SER A 170 -7.23 -26.94 31.13
CA SER A 170 -7.20 -28.39 30.94
C SER A 170 -6.61 -28.84 29.60
N PHE A 171 -6.24 -27.90 28.71
CA PHE A 171 -5.70 -28.23 27.39
C PHE A 171 -4.34 -28.94 27.51
N SER A 172 -4.31 -30.23 27.18
CA SER A 172 -3.15 -31.10 27.42
C SER A 172 -2.61 -31.81 26.18
N GLY A 173 -3.35 -31.80 25.07
CA GLY A 173 -2.93 -32.48 23.84
C GLY A 173 -3.89 -32.27 22.68
N VAL A 174 -3.59 -32.91 21.57
CA VAL A 174 -4.46 -32.98 20.38
C VAL A 174 -4.53 -34.42 19.89
N VAL A 175 -5.64 -34.80 19.26
CA VAL A 175 -5.84 -36.12 18.66
C VAL A 175 -6.14 -35.98 17.17
N SER A 176 -5.49 -36.80 16.34
CA SER A 176 -5.67 -36.80 14.88
C SER A 176 -7.07 -37.26 14.50
N THR A 177 -7.68 -36.59 13.52
CA THR A 177 -8.95 -37.00 12.89
C THR A 177 -8.73 -37.84 11.63
N LEU A 178 -7.54 -37.73 11.01
CA LEU A 178 -7.19 -38.50 9.80
C LEU A 178 -7.02 -40.00 10.11
N SER A 179 -6.39 -40.28 11.26
CA SER A 179 -6.26 -41.63 11.79
C SER A 179 -7.09 -41.73 13.06
N ALA A 180 -8.41 -41.91 12.88
CA ALA A 180 -9.34 -41.98 14.00
C ALA A 180 -8.89 -43.08 14.98
N ALA A 181 -8.69 -42.69 16.24
CA ALA A 181 -8.29 -43.61 17.29
C ALA A 181 -9.43 -44.62 17.57
N GLU A 182 -9.10 -45.88 17.90
CA GLU A 182 -10.10 -46.89 18.27
C GLU A 182 -10.95 -46.47 19.49
N SER A 183 -10.42 -45.57 20.33
CA SER A 183 -11.18 -44.94 21.43
C SER A 183 -10.92 -43.44 21.49
N VAL A 184 -11.99 -42.66 21.65
CA VAL A 184 -11.92 -41.21 21.86
C VAL A 184 -11.20 -40.93 23.19
N PRO A 185 -10.11 -40.13 23.18
CA PRO A 185 -9.42 -39.75 24.42
C PRO A 185 -10.35 -39.01 25.38
N ASP A 186 -10.21 -39.28 26.68
CA ASP A 186 -10.98 -38.58 27.71
C ASP A 186 -10.67 -37.08 27.68
N GLY A 187 -11.70 -36.24 27.63
CA GLY A 187 -11.59 -34.78 27.49
C GLY A 187 -11.46 -34.24 26.05
N ALA A 188 -11.50 -35.09 25.02
CA ALA A 188 -11.57 -34.61 23.62
C ALA A 188 -12.82 -33.75 23.40
N GLN A 189 -12.67 -32.62 22.71
CA GLN A 189 -13.77 -31.65 22.51
C GLN A 189 -14.77 -32.06 21.41
N ALA A 190 -14.44 -33.08 20.62
CA ALA A 190 -15.29 -33.68 19.58
C ALA A 190 -14.82 -35.11 19.29
N ASP A 191 -15.66 -35.94 18.69
CA ASP A 191 -15.26 -37.28 18.25
C ASP A 191 -14.42 -37.16 16.96
N PRO A 192 -13.17 -37.65 16.93
CA PRO A 192 -12.37 -37.62 15.71
C PRO A 192 -13.03 -38.32 14.51
N ALA A 193 -13.91 -39.30 14.76
CA ALA A 193 -14.66 -40.00 13.72
C ALA A 193 -15.66 -39.09 13.00
N ASP A 194 -16.18 -38.04 13.65
CA ASP A 194 -17.15 -37.11 13.04
C ASP A 194 -16.54 -36.33 11.87
N PHE A 195 -15.25 -36.05 11.93
CA PHE A 195 -14.52 -35.33 10.88
C PHE A 195 -13.85 -36.25 9.87
N ASN A 196 -13.56 -37.51 10.24
CA ASN A 196 -12.83 -38.46 9.40
C ASN A 196 -13.54 -38.69 8.05
N ALA A 197 -14.86 -38.90 8.06
CA ALA A 197 -15.63 -39.10 6.84
C ALA A 197 -15.51 -37.89 5.89
N THR A 198 -15.70 -36.68 6.42
CA THR A 198 -15.60 -35.42 5.66
C THR A 198 -14.19 -35.22 5.09
N LEU A 199 -13.14 -35.56 5.85
CA LEU A 199 -11.76 -35.52 5.38
C LEU A 199 -11.53 -36.50 4.23
N MET A 200 -11.98 -37.75 4.39
CA MET A 200 -11.83 -38.77 3.37
C MET A 200 -12.55 -38.37 2.08
N ASP A 201 -13.78 -37.86 2.17
CA ASP A 201 -14.53 -37.36 1.02
C ASP A 201 -13.75 -36.26 0.27
N ALA A 202 -13.22 -35.27 0.99
CA ALA A 202 -12.45 -34.17 0.40
C ALA A 202 -11.12 -34.60 -0.23
N ILE A 203 -10.46 -35.61 0.36
CA ILE A 203 -9.20 -36.19 -0.14
C ILE A 203 -9.45 -36.98 -1.41
N VAL A 204 -10.49 -37.80 -1.41
CA VAL A 204 -10.87 -38.67 -2.52
C VAL A 204 -11.38 -37.84 -3.71
N GLU A 205 -12.16 -36.79 -3.48
CA GLU A 205 -12.65 -35.88 -4.52
C GLU A 205 -11.52 -35.15 -5.27
N ALA A 206 -10.37 -34.94 -4.61
CA ALA A 206 -9.23 -34.25 -5.19
C ALA A 206 -8.37 -35.11 -6.13
N ASP A 207 -8.59 -36.43 -6.19
CA ASP A 207 -7.82 -37.36 -7.01
C ASP A 207 -8.73 -38.39 -7.69
N GLU A 208 -8.91 -38.25 -9.01
CA GLU A 208 -9.78 -39.13 -9.82
C GLU A 208 -9.48 -40.62 -9.63
N ALA A 209 -8.20 -40.99 -9.46
CA ALA A 209 -7.80 -42.38 -9.29
C ALA A 209 -8.12 -42.92 -7.87
N LEU A 210 -8.00 -42.08 -6.85
CA LEU A 210 -8.47 -42.43 -5.50
C LEU A 210 -10.00 -42.51 -5.46
N MET A 211 -10.70 -41.63 -6.17
CA MET A 211 -12.15 -41.61 -6.29
C MET A 211 -12.71 -42.90 -6.89
N GLU A 212 -12.17 -43.35 -8.01
CA GLU A 212 -12.61 -44.59 -8.66
C GLU A 212 -12.49 -45.79 -7.69
N ARG A 213 -11.33 -45.95 -7.06
CA ARG A 213 -11.06 -47.06 -6.12
C ARG A 213 -11.91 -46.99 -4.86
N PHE A 214 -12.12 -45.80 -4.31
CA PHE A 214 -12.97 -45.61 -3.12
C PHE A 214 -14.44 -45.95 -3.42
N LEU A 215 -14.95 -45.57 -4.59
CA LEU A 215 -16.31 -45.92 -5.04
C LEU A 215 -16.48 -47.42 -5.30
N GLU A 216 -15.42 -48.12 -5.67
CA GLU A 216 -15.38 -49.59 -5.79
C GLU A 216 -15.31 -50.31 -4.44
N GLY A 217 -15.17 -49.57 -3.33
CA GLY A 217 -15.11 -50.10 -1.97
C GLY A 217 -13.74 -50.63 -1.57
N GLU A 218 -12.67 -50.21 -2.25
CA GLU A 218 -11.29 -50.55 -1.86
C GLU A 218 -10.84 -49.75 -0.63
N GLU A 219 -10.13 -50.41 0.29
CA GLU A 219 -9.47 -49.72 1.41
C GLU A 219 -8.22 -48.97 0.92
N LEU A 220 -8.20 -47.66 1.17
CA LEU A 220 -7.05 -46.81 0.89
C LEU A 220 -5.99 -46.96 1.99
N SER A 221 -4.73 -47.07 1.61
CA SER A 221 -3.62 -47.11 2.56
C SER A 221 -3.38 -45.74 3.21
N ALA A 222 -2.78 -45.74 4.41
CA ALA A 222 -2.46 -44.50 5.11
C ALA A 222 -1.53 -43.57 4.30
N ASP A 223 -0.61 -44.14 3.52
CA ASP A 223 0.31 -43.38 2.66
C ASP A 223 -0.43 -42.70 1.49
N GLU A 224 -1.41 -43.40 0.90
CA GLU A 224 -2.26 -42.85 -0.17
C GLU A 224 -3.13 -41.71 0.33
N VAL A 225 -3.76 -41.89 1.50
CA VAL A 225 -4.58 -40.87 2.17
C VAL A 225 -3.71 -39.65 2.49
N SER A 226 -2.53 -39.86 3.08
CA SER A 226 -1.61 -38.78 3.43
C SER A 226 -1.14 -37.99 2.20
N ALA A 227 -0.89 -38.65 1.08
CA ALA A 227 -0.52 -37.99 -0.18
C ALA A 227 -1.70 -37.26 -0.83
N GLY A 228 -2.92 -37.73 -0.63
CA GLY A 228 -4.14 -37.07 -1.13
C GLY A 228 -4.46 -35.77 -0.38
N VAL A 229 -4.06 -35.62 0.88
CA VAL A 229 -4.30 -34.38 1.66
C VAL A 229 -3.65 -33.16 0.99
N SER A 230 -2.39 -33.25 0.53
CA SER A 230 -1.73 -32.09 -0.10
C SER A 230 -2.39 -31.72 -1.43
N LYS A 231 -2.85 -32.71 -2.21
CA LYS A 231 -3.65 -32.49 -3.43
C LYS A 231 -4.97 -31.78 -3.12
N ALA A 232 -5.68 -32.20 -2.07
CA ALA A 232 -6.92 -31.55 -1.65
C ALA A 232 -6.70 -30.11 -1.17
N ILE A 233 -5.58 -29.83 -0.50
CA ILE A 233 -5.17 -28.46 -0.13
C ILE A 233 -4.85 -27.62 -1.37
N ALA A 234 -4.14 -28.18 -2.35
CA ALA A 234 -3.80 -27.50 -3.60
C ALA A 234 -5.04 -27.19 -4.46
N ALA A 235 -6.00 -28.13 -4.51
CA ALA A 235 -7.28 -27.95 -5.18
C ALA A 235 -8.22 -26.98 -4.43
N GLY A 236 -8.00 -26.78 -3.13
CA GLY A 236 -8.84 -25.96 -2.26
C GLY A 236 -10.14 -26.65 -1.82
N THR A 237 -10.26 -27.97 -2.05
CA THR A 237 -11.37 -28.81 -1.54
C THR A 237 -11.20 -29.11 -0.06
N LEU A 238 -9.98 -28.96 0.48
CA LEU A 238 -9.68 -29.12 1.90
C LEU A 238 -8.84 -27.95 2.43
N ILE A 239 -9.27 -27.40 3.57
CA ILE A 239 -8.52 -26.42 4.37
C ILE A 239 -8.40 -26.99 5.78
N PRO A 240 -7.27 -27.63 6.15
CA PRO A 240 -7.15 -28.31 7.43
C PRO A 240 -7.08 -27.31 8.58
N ILE A 241 -7.81 -27.62 9.66
CA ILE A 241 -7.78 -26.89 10.93
C ILE A 241 -6.97 -27.69 11.95
N LEU A 242 -5.99 -27.07 12.59
CA LEU A 242 -5.23 -27.64 13.69
C LEU A 242 -5.36 -26.79 14.96
N CYS A 243 -5.16 -27.40 16.11
CA CYS A 243 -5.17 -26.76 17.43
C CYS A 243 -3.78 -26.75 18.08
N SER A 244 -3.47 -25.68 18.82
CA SER A 244 -2.21 -25.58 19.56
C SER A 244 -2.25 -24.58 20.72
N SER A 245 -1.22 -24.66 21.57
CA SER A 245 -0.80 -23.62 22.50
C SER A 245 0.71 -23.47 22.38
N SER A 246 1.16 -22.37 21.76
CA SER A 246 2.59 -22.06 21.66
C SER A 246 3.22 -21.76 23.03
N ARG A 247 2.43 -21.31 24.01
CA ARG A 247 2.97 -20.96 25.34
C ARG A 247 3.30 -22.19 26.16
N ASN A 248 2.40 -23.17 26.15
CA ASN A 248 2.52 -24.39 26.96
C ASN A 248 3.14 -25.56 26.18
N ASP A 249 3.53 -25.32 24.92
CA ASP A 249 4.10 -26.33 24.02
C ASP A 249 3.20 -27.55 23.84
N VAL A 250 1.93 -27.31 23.50
CA VAL A 250 0.92 -28.35 23.28
C VAL A 250 0.41 -28.27 21.84
N GLY A 251 0.40 -29.38 21.11
CA GLY A 251 -0.04 -29.45 19.70
C GLY A 251 0.97 -28.91 18.68
N VAL A 252 2.11 -28.37 19.12
CA VAL A 252 3.11 -27.72 18.24
C VAL A 252 3.91 -28.75 17.47
N SER A 253 4.23 -29.90 18.08
CA SER A 253 4.96 -30.99 17.40
C SER A 253 4.10 -31.59 16.28
N GLU A 254 2.82 -31.82 16.55
CA GLU A 254 1.83 -32.31 15.60
C GLU A 254 1.60 -31.30 14.47
N PHE A 255 1.61 -30.00 14.79
CA PHE A 255 1.58 -28.95 13.78
C PHE A 255 2.83 -28.97 12.88
N MET A 256 4.03 -29.17 13.44
CA MET A 256 5.26 -29.31 12.64
C MET A 256 5.21 -30.55 11.74
N ASP A 257 4.72 -31.68 12.24
CA ASP A 257 4.52 -32.90 11.46
C ASP A 257 3.53 -32.66 10.32
N ALA A 258 2.43 -31.94 10.58
CA ALA A 258 1.45 -31.55 9.58
C ALA A 258 2.04 -30.61 8.52
N LEU A 259 2.91 -29.66 8.89
CA LEU A 259 3.60 -28.80 7.92
C LEU A 259 4.55 -29.61 7.02
N ALA A 260 5.35 -30.52 7.60
CA ALA A 260 6.26 -31.35 6.81
C ALA A 260 5.51 -32.24 5.83
N THR A 261 4.38 -32.80 6.26
CA THR A 261 3.60 -33.77 5.49
C THR A 261 2.68 -33.10 4.47
N PHE A 262 1.90 -32.11 4.89
CA PHE A 262 0.74 -31.61 4.14
C PHE A 262 0.90 -30.21 3.55
N ALA A 263 1.82 -29.38 4.04
CA ALA A 263 2.05 -28.09 3.39
C ALA A 263 2.58 -28.30 1.97
N LEU A 264 2.15 -27.46 1.05
CA LEU A 264 2.44 -27.61 -0.37
C LEU A 264 3.92 -27.37 -0.66
N SER A 265 4.46 -28.17 -1.58
CA SER A 265 5.75 -27.98 -2.20
C SER A 265 5.67 -27.07 -3.44
N PRO A 266 6.80 -26.50 -3.90
CA PRO A 266 6.84 -25.72 -5.14
C PRO A 266 6.32 -26.48 -6.38
N THR A 267 6.38 -27.81 -6.39
CA THR A 267 5.87 -28.66 -7.49
C THR A 267 4.34 -28.82 -7.48
N GLU A 268 3.66 -28.47 -6.38
CA GLU A 268 2.21 -28.62 -6.23
C GLU A 268 1.45 -27.31 -6.48
N VAL A 269 2.16 -26.19 -6.69
CA VAL A 269 1.56 -24.88 -6.96
C VAL A 269 1.98 -24.39 -8.34
N SER A 270 1.02 -24.31 -9.27
CA SER A 270 1.27 -23.75 -10.60
C SER A 270 1.48 -22.24 -10.53
N ARG A 271 2.55 -21.75 -11.14
CA ARG A 271 2.87 -20.32 -11.25
C ARG A 271 3.00 -19.94 -12.71
N THR A 272 2.45 -18.78 -13.08
CA THR A 272 2.55 -18.26 -14.46
C THR A 272 3.35 -16.96 -14.49
N ALA A 273 4.01 -16.72 -15.61
CA ALA A 273 4.70 -15.48 -15.94
C ALA A 273 4.29 -15.03 -17.35
N LYS A 274 4.50 -13.76 -17.69
CA LYS A 274 4.30 -13.24 -19.05
C LYS A 274 5.63 -13.12 -19.77
N ASN A 275 5.70 -13.59 -21.01
CA ASN A 275 6.86 -13.36 -21.87
C ASN A 275 6.88 -11.93 -22.44
N ALA A 276 7.92 -11.57 -23.19
CA ALA A 276 8.03 -10.27 -23.85
C ALA A 276 6.89 -9.95 -24.84
N ALA A 277 6.18 -10.98 -25.35
CA ALA A 277 5.00 -10.82 -26.21
C ALA A 277 3.69 -10.65 -25.43
N GLY A 278 3.72 -10.77 -24.09
CA GLY A 278 2.56 -10.68 -23.21
C GLY A 278 1.77 -11.98 -23.06
N GLU A 279 2.28 -13.09 -23.60
CA GLU A 279 1.65 -14.41 -23.49
C GLU A 279 1.97 -15.04 -22.13
N GLU A 280 0.99 -15.73 -21.55
CA GLU A 280 1.18 -16.44 -20.28
C GLU A 280 1.92 -17.77 -20.49
N VAL A 281 2.96 -17.97 -19.70
CA VAL A 281 3.82 -19.15 -19.68
C VAL A 281 3.83 -19.72 -18.27
N THR A 282 3.56 -21.01 -18.14
CA THR A 282 3.69 -21.74 -16.87
C THR A 282 5.17 -21.92 -16.53
N LEU A 283 5.55 -21.60 -15.31
CA LEU A 283 6.89 -21.82 -14.79
C LEU A 283 6.98 -23.21 -14.18
N GLU A 284 7.82 -24.05 -14.78
CA GLU A 284 8.17 -25.34 -14.20
C GLU A 284 9.26 -25.15 -13.15
N PRO A 285 9.09 -25.66 -11.92
CA PRO A 285 10.04 -25.50 -10.82
C PRO A 285 11.23 -26.46 -10.97
N GLU A 286 11.92 -26.41 -12.11
CA GLU A 286 13.08 -27.22 -12.43
C GLU A 286 14.38 -26.45 -12.22
N ALA A 287 15.42 -27.11 -11.72
CA ALA A 287 16.73 -26.48 -11.51
C ALA A 287 17.46 -26.18 -12.83
N GLY A 288 17.06 -26.86 -13.91
CA GLY A 288 17.54 -26.62 -15.26
C GLY A 288 16.91 -25.37 -15.89
N GLY A 289 17.59 -24.78 -16.87
CA GLY A 289 17.09 -23.61 -17.59
C GLY A 289 17.39 -22.26 -16.92
N PRO A 290 16.82 -21.17 -17.44
CA PRO A 290 17.08 -19.82 -16.95
C PRO A 290 16.47 -19.58 -15.58
N ALA A 291 17.23 -18.91 -14.71
CA ALA A 291 16.75 -18.54 -13.38
C ALA A 291 15.64 -17.48 -13.47
N VAL A 292 14.50 -17.73 -12.85
CA VAL A 292 13.43 -16.73 -12.67
C VAL A 292 13.16 -16.58 -11.19
N ALA A 293 13.26 -15.37 -10.66
CA ALA A 293 12.98 -15.09 -9.26
C ALA A 293 12.26 -13.75 -9.08
N GLN A 294 11.49 -13.60 -8.00
CA GLN A 294 10.82 -12.35 -7.66
C GLN A 294 11.30 -11.80 -6.33
N VAL A 295 11.51 -10.49 -6.28
CA VAL A 295 11.72 -9.77 -5.01
C VAL A 295 10.38 -9.63 -4.31
N PHE A 296 10.22 -10.22 -3.13
CA PHE A 296 8.96 -10.12 -2.37
C PHE A 296 9.06 -9.20 -1.15
N LYS A 297 10.29 -8.87 -0.74
CA LYS A 297 10.58 -8.00 0.40
C LYS A 297 11.91 -7.27 0.19
N THR A 298 11.97 -6.01 0.56
CA THR A 298 13.20 -5.22 0.64
C THR A 298 13.38 -4.69 2.06
N ARG A 299 14.62 -4.70 2.55
CA ARG A 299 15.03 -4.16 3.85
C ARG A 299 16.31 -3.36 3.67
N ILE A 300 16.38 -2.17 4.26
CA ILE A 300 17.55 -1.30 4.22
C ILE A 300 18.10 -1.20 5.64
N ASP A 301 19.18 -1.94 5.87
CA ASP A 301 19.90 -1.90 7.13
C ASP A 301 20.95 -0.76 7.10
N PRO A 302 21.10 0.03 8.18
CA PRO A 302 22.08 1.11 8.26
C PRO A 302 23.54 0.67 8.03
N PHE A 303 23.87 -0.59 8.35
CA PHE A 303 25.22 -1.15 8.29
C PHE A 303 25.41 -2.08 7.09
N VAL A 304 24.39 -2.86 6.72
CA VAL A 304 24.47 -3.88 5.67
C VAL A 304 24.03 -3.36 4.29
N ALA A 305 23.44 -2.15 4.22
CA ALA A 305 22.84 -1.52 3.03
C ALA A 305 21.55 -2.23 2.56
N LYS A 306 21.10 -1.94 1.34
CA LYS A 306 19.86 -2.47 0.76
C LYS A 306 19.96 -3.99 0.53
N MET A 307 19.06 -4.73 1.17
CA MET A 307 18.87 -6.17 1.06
C MET A 307 17.53 -6.47 0.36
N SER A 308 17.57 -7.27 -0.70
CA SER A 308 16.38 -7.71 -1.42
C SER A 308 16.21 -9.21 -1.26
N TYR A 309 15.05 -9.64 -0.79
CA TYR A 309 14.70 -11.03 -0.57
C TYR A 309 13.99 -11.57 -1.81
N LEU A 310 14.51 -12.68 -2.32
CA LEU A 310 14.14 -13.30 -3.58
C LEU A 310 13.56 -14.69 -3.33
N ARG A 311 12.47 -15.01 -4.02
CA ARG A 311 11.95 -16.38 -4.17
C ARG A 311 12.29 -16.88 -5.56
N VAL A 312 13.03 -18.00 -5.67
CA VAL A 312 13.50 -18.56 -6.97
C VAL A 312 12.50 -19.57 -7.52
N PHE A 313 11.77 -19.24 -8.58
CA PHE A 313 10.68 -20.08 -9.10
C PHE A 313 11.15 -21.16 -10.08
N SER A 314 12.15 -20.87 -10.91
CA SER A 314 12.72 -21.81 -11.88
C SER A 314 14.21 -21.54 -12.07
N GLY A 315 14.93 -22.51 -12.61
CA GLY A 315 16.37 -22.46 -12.84
C GLY A 315 17.19 -22.36 -11.55
N THR A 316 18.51 -22.19 -11.72
CA THR A 316 19.43 -22.04 -10.58
C THR A 316 20.07 -20.67 -10.60
N LEU A 317 19.83 -19.87 -9.56
CA LEU A 317 20.50 -18.61 -9.34
C LEU A 317 21.86 -18.87 -8.68
N LYS A 318 22.95 -18.42 -9.31
CA LYS A 318 24.32 -18.64 -8.81
C LYS A 318 24.94 -17.35 -8.33
N LYS A 319 25.96 -17.49 -7.48
CA LYS A 319 26.92 -16.43 -7.18
C LYS A 319 27.53 -15.89 -8.49
N ASP A 320 27.75 -14.58 -8.53
CA ASP A 320 28.25 -13.85 -9.68
C ASP A 320 27.38 -13.94 -10.95
N ALA A 321 26.14 -14.43 -10.85
CA ALA A 321 25.23 -14.56 -11.98
C ALA A 321 24.93 -13.19 -12.62
N GLN A 322 24.94 -13.18 -13.96
CA GLN A 322 24.39 -12.09 -14.74
C GLN A 322 22.93 -12.40 -15.00
N VAL A 323 22.06 -11.54 -14.48
CA VAL A 323 20.62 -11.61 -14.69
C VAL A 323 20.15 -10.24 -15.13
N HIS A 324 18.85 -10.09 -15.29
CA HIS A 324 18.25 -8.89 -15.83
C HIS A 324 16.99 -8.53 -15.04
N ASN A 325 16.79 -7.25 -14.75
CA ASN A 325 15.57 -6.76 -14.11
C ASN A 325 14.54 -6.44 -15.18
N VAL A 326 13.48 -7.24 -15.23
CA VAL A 326 12.45 -7.16 -16.27
C VAL A 326 11.71 -5.81 -16.25
N ARG A 327 11.58 -5.15 -15.10
CA ARG A 327 10.92 -3.83 -15.01
C ARG A 327 11.74 -2.72 -15.66
N THR A 328 13.06 -2.72 -15.49
CA THR A 328 13.95 -1.63 -15.90
C THR A 328 14.65 -1.89 -17.22
N ASP A 329 14.54 -3.11 -17.75
CA ASP A 329 15.29 -3.61 -18.88
C ASP A 329 16.82 -3.49 -18.69
N LYS A 330 17.31 -3.58 -17.44
CA LYS A 330 18.74 -3.43 -17.12
C LYS A 330 19.41 -4.74 -16.73
N PRO A 331 20.61 -5.03 -17.26
CA PRO A 331 21.43 -6.13 -16.77
C PRO A 331 21.93 -5.81 -15.36
N LEU A 332 21.94 -6.83 -14.50
CA LEU A 332 22.41 -6.75 -13.14
C LEU A 332 23.26 -7.97 -12.78
N LYS A 333 24.29 -7.74 -11.97
CA LYS A 333 25.17 -8.79 -11.47
C LYS A 333 24.81 -9.11 -10.03
N ILE A 334 24.45 -10.36 -9.77
CA ILE A 334 24.23 -10.86 -8.42
C ILE A 334 25.58 -11.27 -7.83
N GLY A 335 26.13 -10.46 -6.92
CA GLY A 335 27.46 -10.71 -6.34
C GLY A 335 27.51 -11.95 -5.47
N GLN A 336 26.82 -11.93 -4.33
CA GLN A 336 26.75 -13.01 -3.34
C GLN A 336 25.29 -13.25 -2.95
N LEU A 337 24.91 -14.53 -2.84
CA LEU A 337 23.61 -14.94 -2.29
C LEU A 337 23.76 -15.22 -0.80
N PHE A 338 22.70 -14.98 -0.05
CA PHE A 338 22.66 -15.22 1.38
C PHE A 338 21.43 -16.04 1.77
N ASP A 339 21.65 -17.13 2.49
CA ASP A 339 20.59 -17.81 3.24
C ASP A 339 20.29 -16.99 4.49
N VAL A 340 19.00 -16.79 4.81
CA VAL A 340 18.57 -15.87 5.87
C VAL A 340 17.96 -16.63 7.03
N GLN A 341 18.40 -16.27 8.23
CA GLN A 341 17.84 -16.73 9.49
C GLN A 341 17.54 -15.54 10.39
N GLY A 342 16.37 -14.93 10.20
CA GLY A 342 15.98 -13.70 10.88
C GLY A 342 16.97 -12.57 10.58
N GLY A 343 17.62 -12.04 11.61
CA GLY A 343 18.65 -11.01 11.47
C GLY A 343 20.01 -11.50 10.97
N LYS A 344 20.24 -12.81 10.85
CA LYS A 344 21.53 -13.39 10.42
C LYS A 344 21.51 -13.75 8.94
N GLN A 345 22.66 -13.61 8.28
CA GLN A 345 22.85 -14.00 6.89
C GLN A 345 24.08 -14.89 6.74
N GLU A 346 23.93 -16.00 6.03
CA GLU A 346 25.04 -16.91 5.71
C GLU A 346 25.27 -16.97 4.19
N PRO A 347 26.50 -16.78 3.70
CA PRO A 347 26.76 -16.79 2.26
C PRO A 347 26.54 -18.18 1.67
N VAL A 348 25.86 -18.24 0.53
CA VAL A 348 25.63 -19.46 -0.27
C VAL A 348 26.01 -19.24 -1.73
N ASP A 349 26.48 -20.29 -2.40
CA ASP A 349 26.98 -20.17 -3.78
C ASP A 349 25.88 -20.31 -4.85
N GLN A 350 24.75 -20.92 -4.49
CA GLN A 350 23.62 -21.12 -5.40
C GLN A 350 22.29 -21.27 -4.64
N ALA A 351 21.20 -20.98 -5.33
CA ALA A 351 19.82 -21.17 -4.90
C ALA A 351 19.00 -21.71 -6.07
N GLY A 352 18.23 -22.77 -5.83
CA GLY A 352 17.37 -23.43 -6.82
C GLY A 352 15.88 -23.15 -6.62
N PRO A 353 15.02 -23.80 -7.41
CA PRO A 353 13.57 -23.65 -7.28
C PRO A 353 13.11 -24.05 -5.88
N GLY A 354 12.36 -23.16 -5.23
CA GLY A 354 11.90 -23.35 -3.86
C GLY A 354 12.65 -22.50 -2.84
N ASP A 355 13.88 -22.10 -3.14
CA ASP A 355 14.71 -21.36 -2.21
C ASP A 355 14.26 -19.91 -2.04
N ILE A 356 14.39 -19.43 -0.81
CA ILE A 356 14.27 -18.02 -0.42
C ILE A 356 15.65 -17.55 0.02
N VAL A 357 16.19 -16.55 -0.67
CA VAL A 357 17.54 -16.00 -0.42
C VAL A 357 17.52 -14.49 -0.44
N ALA A 358 18.53 -13.86 0.14
CA ALA A 358 18.74 -12.42 0.04
C ALA A 358 19.95 -12.08 -0.83
N VAL A 359 19.86 -10.92 -1.50
CA VAL A 359 20.97 -10.26 -2.18
C VAL A 359 21.18 -8.87 -1.62
N ILE A 360 22.42 -8.42 -1.57
CA ILE A 360 22.81 -7.17 -0.91
C ILE A 360 23.49 -6.25 -1.92
N LYS A 361 23.24 -4.93 -1.83
CA LYS A 361 23.84 -3.87 -2.68
C LYS A 361 23.47 -3.96 -4.16
N VAL A 362 22.24 -4.37 -4.46
CA VAL A 362 21.68 -4.33 -5.82
C VAL A 362 20.62 -3.23 -5.88
N GLU A 363 21.05 -1.99 -6.17
CA GLU A 363 20.21 -0.79 -6.03
C GLU A 363 18.98 -0.78 -6.95
N ASP A 364 19.09 -1.35 -8.15
CA ASP A 364 18.03 -1.32 -9.17
C ASP A 364 16.81 -2.21 -8.82
N LEU A 365 16.95 -3.12 -7.85
CA LEU A 365 15.87 -3.99 -7.41
C LEU A 365 14.89 -3.27 -6.49
N ALA A 366 13.60 -3.42 -6.77
CA ALA A 366 12.49 -3.01 -5.91
C ALA A 366 11.61 -4.21 -5.54
N THR A 367 10.83 -4.09 -4.46
CA THR A 367 9.83 -5.10 -4.10
C THR A 367 8.80 -5.25 -5.24
N GLY A 368 8.57 -6.49 -5.67
CA GLY A 368 7.74 -6.87 -6.81
C GLY A 368 8.52 -7.14 -8.10
N ASP A 369 9.80 -6.74 -8.19
CA ASP A 369 10.59 -6.92 -9.41
C ASP A 369 10.86 -8.40 -9.70
N THR A 370 10.83 -8.74 -10.98
CA THR A 370 11.24 -10.06 -11.49
C THR A 370 12.67 -9.97 -12.02
N ILE A 371 13.53 -10.90 -11.58
CA ILE A 371 14.83 -11.12 -12.19
C ILE A 371 14.79 -12.35 -13.09
N SER A 372 15.33 -12.22 -14.29
CA SER A 372 15.45 -13.30 -15.27
C SER A 372 16.91 -13.50 -15.68
N GLY A 373 17.37 -14.75 -15.70
CA GLY A 373 18.67 -15.15 -16.24
C GLY A 373 18.62 -15.48 -17.75
N GLY A 374 17.44 -15.54 -18.35
CA GLY A 374 17.24 -15.84 -19.77
C GLY A 374 16.89 -14.63 -20.63
N SER A 375 16.99 -14.77 -21.96
CA SER A 375 16.62 -13.74 -22.94
C SER A 375 15.14 -13.40 -22.97
N ASP A 376 14.28 -14.31 -22.53
CA ASP A 376 12.84 -14.25 -22.80
C ASP A 376 12.05 -13.32 -21.85
N ALA A 377 12.77 -12.54 -21.03
CA ALA A 377 12.26 -11.50 -20.13
C ALA A 377 10.95 -11.88 -19.42
N LEU A 378 10.90 -13.09 -18.83
CA LEU A 378 9.71 -13.59 -18.15
C LEU A 378 9.37 -12.70 -16.95
N GLN A 379 8.18 -12.12 -16.98
CA GLN A 379 7.66 -11.21 -15.96
C GLN A 379 6.64 -11.93 -15.09
N LEU A 380 6.93 -12.08 -13.80
CA LEU A 380 5.94 -12.55 -12.84
C LEU A 380 4.86 -11.49 -12.58
N PRO A 381 3.64 -11.90 -12.21
CA PRO A 381 2.56 -10.97 -11.89
C PRO A 381 2.99 -9.95 -10.82
N PRO A 382 2.62 -8.66 -10.98
CA PRO A 382 2.93 -7.65 -9.99
C PRO A 382 2.19 -7.96 -8.67
N ILE A 383 2.81 -7.59 -7.56
CA ILE A 383 2.24 -7.79 -6.23
C ILE A 383 1.20 -6.67 -5.97
N PRO A 384 -0.09 -7.01 -5.75
CA PRO A 384 -1.15 -6.01 -5.62
C PRO A 384 -1.17 -5.40 -4.21
N PHE A 385 -0.36 -4.38 -3.98
CA PHE A 385 -0.36 -3.63 -2.72
C PHE A 385 -1.53 -2.64 -2.65
N PRO A 386 -2.16 -2.44 -1.47
CA PRO A 386 -3.18 -1.43 -1.30
C PRO A 386 -2.57 -0.03 -1.45
N MET A 387 -3.35 0.91 -1.98
CA MET A 387 -2.89 2.29 -2.09
C MET A 387 -3.04 3.02 -0.75
N PRO A 388 -1.97 3.67 -0.23
CA PRO A 388 -2.05 4.47 0.98
C PRO A 388 -2.77 5.79 0.71
N MET A 389 -3.74 6.12 1.57
CA MET A 389 -4.64 7.25 1.39
C MET A 389 -4.61 8.24 2.57
N VAL A 390 -3.97 7.89 3.69
CA VAL A 390 -3.81 8.79 4.84
C VAL A 390 -2.56 9.63 4.62
N GLY A 391 -2.73 10.94 4.43
CA GLY A 391 -1.64 11.88 4.17
C GLY A 391 -1.27 12.77 5.36
N LEU A 392 0.02 12.93 5.63
CA LEU A 392 0.58 13.96 6.52
C LEU A 392 1.66 14.77 5.81
N ALA A 393 1.57 16.09 5.87
CA ALA A 393 2.65 16.95 5.44
C ALA A 393 3.83 16.79 6.39
N VAL A 394 5.05 16.78 5.85
CA VAL A 394 6.27 16.55 6.61
C VAL A 394 7.29 17.66 6.36
N GLU A 395 7.80 18.22 7.47
CA GLU A 395 8.81 19.27 7.46
C GLU A 395 9.97 18.91 8.40
N PRO A 396 11.23 19.17 8.03
CA PRO A 396 12.36 18.94 8.91
C PRO A 396 12.36 19.91 10.10
N LYS A 397 12.79 19.45 11.29
CA LYS A 397 12.90 20.32 12.47
C LYS A 397 14.08 21.28 12.41
N SER A 398 15.15 20.92 11.70
CA SER A 398 16.39 21.70 11.61
C SER A 398 16.98 21.73 10.20
N ALA A 399 17.92 22.63 9.95
CA ALA A 399 18.66 22.68 8.68
C ALA A 399 19.50 21.40 8.43
N ALA A 400 19.95 20.72 9.49
CA ALA A 400 20.65 19.44 9.37
C ALA A 400 19.70 18.32 8.92
N ASP A 401 18.47 18.31 9.42
CA ASP A 401 17.42 17.36 9.00
C ASP A 401 17.00 17.60 7.55
N GLN A 402 16.92 18.86 7.12
CA GLN A 402 16.58 19.25 5.75
C GLN A 402 17.51 18.62 4.70
N GLN A 403 18.78 18.42 5.02
CA GLN A 403 19.73 17.78 4.11
C GLN A 403 19.56 16.26 4.02
N LYS A 404 18.99 15.62 5.05
CA LYS A 404 18.88 14.15 5.17
C LYS A 404 17.50 13.60 4.85
N ILE A 405 16.46 14.39 5.08
CA ILE A 405 15.05 13.94 5.04
C ILE A 405 14.67 13.24 3.73
N SER A 406 15.08 13.78 2.57
CA SER A 406 14.75 13.19 1.27
C SER A 406 15.35 11.79 1.10
N GLY A 407 16.62 11.60 1.51
CA GLY A 407 17.27 10.30 1.45
C GLY A 407 16.66 9.29 2.42
N ALA A 408 16.33 9.73 3.64
CA ALA A 408 15.72 8.87 4.65
C ALA A 408 14.30 8.42 4.25
N LEU A 409 13.48 9.32 3.71
CA LEU A 409 12.14 8.99 3.22
C LEU A 409 12.18 8.06 2.00
N GLN A 410 13.14 8.24 1.09
CA GLN A 410 13.29 7.33 -0.05
C GLN A 410 13.61 5.91 0.40
N LYS A 411 14.41 5.72 1.46
CA LYS A 411 14.63 4.38 2.04
C LYS A 411 13.33 3.74 2.52
N ILE A 412 12.44 4.51 3.14
CA ILE A 412 11.13 4.00 3.57
C ILE A 412 10.28 3.59 2.37
N VAL A 413 10.25 4.40 1.30
CA VAL A 413 9.55 4.05 0.05
C VAL A 413 10.08 2.75 -0.56
N ASP A 414 11.40 2.54 -0.54
CA ASP A 414 12.03 1.32 -1.05
C ASP A 414 11.72 0.07 -0.20
N GLU A 415 11.48 0.24 1.11
CA GLU A 415 11.17 -0.85 2.06
C GLU A 415 9.69 -1.19 2.17
N ASP A 416 8.81 -0.21 2.00
CA ASP A 416 7.37 -0.33 2.23
C ASP A 416 6.57 0.11 1.00
N ALA A 417 6.08 -0.87 0.24
CA ALA A 417 5.24 -0.65 -0.93
C ALA A 417 3.85 -0.03 -0.61
N THR A 418 3.49 0.07 0.67
CA THR A 418 2.28 0.74 1.17
C THR A 418 2.57 2.11 1.78
N PHE A 419 3.76 2.66 1.53
CA PHE A 419 4.13 4.04 1.84
C PHE A 419 4.42 4.80 0.54
N ARG A 420 3.89 6.02 0.40
CA ARG A 420 4.15 6.88 -0.77
C ARG A 420 4.57 8.27 -0.34
N LEU A 421 5.56 8.81 -1.03
CA LEU A 421 5.97 10.21 -0.87
C LEU A 421 5.51 11.00 -2.10
N THR A 422 4.80 12.09 -1.86
CA THR A 422 4.40 13.03 -2.91
C THR A 422 4.84 14.43 -2.54
N ARG A 423 4.98 15.31 -3.55
CA ARG A 423 5.20 16.73 -3.32
C ARG A 423 4.11 17.49 -4.04
N ASP A 424 3.32 18.24 -3.29
CA ASP A 424 2.26 19.04 -3.87
C ASP A 424 2.87 20.22 -4.67
N PRO A 425 2.54 20.38 -5.96
CA PRO A 425 3.14 21.41 -6.80
C PRO A 425 2.68 22.82 -6.42
N GLN A 426 1.54 22.99 -5.74
CA GLN A 426 0.98 24.30 -5.36
C GLN A 426 1.42 24.71 -3.96
N THR A 427 1.17 23.87 -2.97
CA THR A 427 1.50 24.15 -1.56
C THR A 427 3.00 23.97 -1.29
N LYS A 428 3.71 23.29 -2.20
CA LYS A 428 5.13 22.90 -2.09
C LYS A 428 5.43 21.96 -0.93
N GLU A 429 4.41 21.48 -0.23
CA GLU A 429 4.53 20.55 0.89
C GLU A 429 4.95 19.16 0.37
N MET A 430 5.88 18.53 1.08
CA MET A 430 6.08 17.09 0.95
C MET A 430 5.05 16.39 1.82
N VAL A 431 4.34 15.41 1.25
CA VAL A 431 3.27 14.67 1.92
C VAL A 431 3.62 13.19 1.92
N MET A 432 3.68 12.63 3.13
CA MET A 432 3.81 11.21 3.39
C MET A 432 2.41 10.58 3.39
N HIS A 433 2.22 9.55 2.58
CA HIS A 433 0.99 8.77 2.55
C HIS A 433 1.24 7.38 3.12
N GLY A 434 0.41 6.96 4.06
CA GLY A 434 0.46 5.63 4.66
C GLY A 434 -0.92 4.98 4.74
N MET A 435 -0.95 3.75 5.25
CA MET A 435 -2.18 2.98 5.46
C MET A 435 -3.04 3.56 6.59
N SER A 436 -2.40 4.19 7.57
CA SER A 436 -3.06 4.83 8.71
C SER A 436 -2.13 5.88 9.34
N GLU A 437 -2.63 6.58 10.34
CA GLU A 437 -1.80 7.46 11.17
C GLU A 437 -0.86 6.72 12.10
N LEU A 438 -1.23 5.53 12.56
CA LEU A 438 -0.33 4.68 13.32
C LEU A 438 0.85 4.29 12.45
N HIS A 439 0.61 3.87 11.20
CA HIS A 439 1.66 3.60 10.22
C HIS A 439 2.57 4.84 10.05
N LEU A 440 2.01 6.02 9.76
CA LEU A 440 2.82 7.23 9.59
C LEU A 440 3.58 7.67 10.86
N LYS A 441 3.03 7.43 12.05
CA LYS A 441 3.72 7.68 13.32
C LYS A 441 4.90 6.74 13.50
N ILE A 442 4.78 5.49 13.05
CA ILE A 442 5.84 4.49 13.08
C ILE A 442 6.95 4.87 12.10
N VAL A 443 6.59 5.33 10.91
CA VAL A 443 7.57 5.89 9.95
C VAL A 443 8.33 7.07 10.56
N GLN A 444 7.66 8.01 11.24
CA GLN A 444 8.32 9.12 11.93
C GLN A 444 9.29 8.64 13.02
N GLN A 445 8.90 7.63 13.79
CA GLN A 445 9.77 7.02 14.80
C GLN A 445 10.98 6.34 14.17
N ARG A 446 10.82 5.65 13.03
CA ARG A 446 11.93 5.05 12.26
C ARG A 446 12.89 6.11 11.74
N LEU A 447 12.38 7.22 11.18
CA LEU A 447 13.22 8.33 10.73
C LEU A 447 14.08 8.88 11.88
N HIS A 448 13.49 9.04 13.06
CA HIS A 448 14.22 9.51 14.25
C HIS A 448 15.23 8.47 14.75
N ASN A 449 14.82 7.22 14.93
CA ASN A 449 15.64 6.17 15.55
C ASN A 449 16.78 5.71 14.63
N ARG A 450 16.48 5.45 13.36
CA ARG A 450 17.41 4.85 12.39
C ARG A 450 18.24 5.90 11.67
N ASP A 451 17.57 6.89 11.08
CA ASP A 451 18.20 7.86 10.19
C ASP A 451 18.63 9.16 10.90
N LYS A 452 18.28 9.30 12.19
CA LYS A 452 18.53 10.50 13.02
C LYS A 452 17.99 11.76 12.34
N VAL A 453 16.77 11.66 11.80
CA VAL A 453 16.05 12.75 11.15
C VAL A 453 14.81 13.08 11.99
N ASP A 454 14.78 14.30 12.49
CA ASP A 454 13.66 14.82 13.24
C ASP A 454 12.70 15.60 12.34
N VAL A 455 11.42 15.21 12.35
CA VAL A 455 10.38 15.84 11.52
C VAL A 455 9.22 16.37 12.35
N LYS A 456 8.58 17.43 11.84
CA LYS A 456 7.27 17.90 12.25
C LYS A 456 6.27 17.46 11.18
N THR A 457 5.07 17.11 11.64
CA THR A 457 3.97 16.76 10.74
C THR A 457 2.72 17.55 11.07
N HIS A 458 1.94 17.84 10.04
CA HIS A 458 0.64 18.49 10.13
C HIS A 458 -0.27 17.96 9.02
N GLN A 459 -1.57 18.26 9.11
CA GLN A 459 -2.51 17.92 8.06
C GLN A 459 -2.14 18.66 6.77
N PRO A 460 -2.03 17.99 5.61
CA PRO A 460 -1.69 18.63 4.35
C PRO A 460 -2.64 19.78 4.03
N LYS A 461 -2.09 20.88 3.54
CA LYS A 461 -2.90 22.02 3.10
C LYS A 461 -3.74 21.60 1.91
N ILE A 462 -5.01 22.00 1.93
CA ILE A 462 -5.89 21.82 0.78
C ILE A 462 -5.43 22.81 -0.30
N PRO A 463 -5.15 22.33 -1.53
CA PRO A 463 -4.73 23.18 -2.64
C PRO A 463 -5.95 23.93 -3.20
N TYR A 464 -6.53 24.86 -2.42
CA TYR A 464 -7.58 25.73 -2.93
C TYR A 464 -7.05 26.56 -4.11
N ARG A 465 -7.97 27.04 -4.96
CA ARG A 465 -7.67 28.01 -6.02
C ARG A 465 -8.55 29.25 -5.88
N GLU A 466 -8.21 30.33 -6.56
CA GLU A 466 -9.03 31.54 -6.62
C GLU A 466 -9.53 31.75 -8.05
N THR A 467 -10.74 32.28 -8.20
CA THR A 467 -11.28 32.70 -9.50
C THR A 467 -12.14 33.94 -9.34
N VAL A 468 -12.76 34.40 -10.43
CA VAL A 468 -13.74 35.48 -10.46
C VAL A 468 -15.05 34.97 -11.02
N SER A 469 -16.16 35.51 -10.51
CA SER A 469 -17.51 35.21 -11.03
C SER A 469 -18.10 36.39 -11.84
N GLY A 470 -17.45 37.55 -11.77
CA GLY A 470 -17.86 38.77 -12.47
C GLY A 470 -16.79 39.26 -13.43
N GLU A 471 -17.07 40.43 -13.99
CA GLU A 471 -16.13 41.19 -14.80
C GLU A 471 -15.82 42.51 -14.09
N SER A 472 -14.57 42.95 -14.16
CA SER A 472 -14.17 44.28 -13.73
C SER A 472 -13.08 44.84 -14.65
N GLU A 473 -13.01 46.16 -14.75
CA GLU A 473 -11.95 46.89 -15.42
C GLU A 473 -11.31 47.92 -14.49
N GLY A 474 -10.03 48.20 -14.68
CA GLY A 474 -9.34 49.18 -13.88
C GLY A 474 -7.92 49.43 -14.36
N HIS A 475 -7.22 50.31 -13.65
CA HIS A 475 -5.89 50.73 -14.04
C HIS A 475 -5.00 50.95 -12.83
N TYR A 476 -3.70 50.79 -13.05
CA TYR A 476 -2.69 51.09 -12.03
C TYR A 476 -1.54 51.87 -12.65
N ARG A 477 -1.12 52.93 -11.95
CA ARG A 477 0.06 53.73 -12.31
C ARG A 477 1.15 53.52 -11.27
N HIS A 478 2.20 52.81 -11.67
CA HIS A 478 3.42 52.68 -10.88
C HIS A 478 4.34 53.89 -11.14
N LYS A 479 4.60 54.69 -10.12
CA LYS A 479 5.54 55.81 -10.18
C LYS A 479 6.44 55.79 -8.93
N LYS A 480 7.76 55.61 -9.13
CA LYS A 480 8.74 55.68 -8.04
C LYS A 480 9.89 56.62 -8.43
N GLN A 481 10.05 57.68 -7.64
CA GLN A 481 11.20 58.58 -7.68
C GLN A 481 12.02 58.34 -6.40
N SER A 482 12.87 57.32 -6.40
CA SER A 482 13.96 57.17 -5.41
C SER A 482 15.28 57.50 -6.11
N GLY A 483 16.34 57.87 -5.36
CA GLY A 483 17.61 58.42 -5.87
C GLY A 483 18.47 57.56 -6.84
N GLY A 484 17.88 56.57 -7.52
CA GLY A 484 18.43 55.85 -8.67
C GLY A 484 17.61 56.11 -9.96
N SER A 485 17.59 55.15 -10.90
CA SER A 485 16.79 55.26 -12.13
C SER A 485 15.28 55.35 -11.81
N GLY A 486 14.59 56.33 -12.38
CA GLY A 486 13.14 56.48 -12.22
C GLY A 486 12.37 55.24 -12.70
N GLN A 487 11.20 55.01 -12.10
CA GLN A 487 10.28 53.96 -12.55
C GLN A 487 8.91 54.56 -12.88
N PHE A 488 8.44 54.30 -14.09
CA PHE A 488 7.11 54.67 -14.55
C PHE A 488 6.48 53.55 -15.40
N ALA A 489 5.24 53.18 -15.09
CA ALA A 489 4.41 52.35 -15.95
C ALA A 489 2.94 52.55 -15.59
N GLU A 490 2.07 52.64 -16.59
CA GLU A 490 0.62 52.61 -16.41
C GLU A 490 0.04 51.48 -17.27
N VAL A 491 -0.82 50.65 -16.68
CA VAL A 491 -1.51 49.55 -17.37
C VAL A 491 -2.98 49.57 -17.01
N HIS A 492 -3.82 49.21 -17.97
CA HIS A 492 -5.27 49.11 -17.82
C HIS A 492 -5.70 47.71 -18.21
N PHE A 493 -6.42 47.05 -17.32
CA PHE A 493 -6.87 45.68 -17.50
C PHE A 493 -8.38 45.56 -17.40
N LYS A 494 -8.92 44.58 -18.12
CA LYS A 494 -10.23 44.01 -17.88
C LYS A 494 -10.05 42.54 -17.51
N ILE A 495 -10.64 42.11 -16.40
CA ILE A 495 -10.59 40.72 -15.91
C ILE A 495 -12.00 40.15 -15.92
N SER A 496 -12.15 38.94 -16.46
CA SER A 496 -13.41 38.20 -16.49
C SER A 496 -13.16 36.70 -16.29
N ALA A 497 -14.23 35.94 -15.99
CA ALA A 497 -14.17 34.49 -15.86
C ALA A 497 -13.99 33.80 -17.22
N LEU A 498 -13.22 32.72 -17.27
CA LEU A 498 -13.09 31.85 -18.45
C LEU A 498 -13.91 30.57 -18.25
N PRO A 499 -14.87 30.26 -19.13
CA PRO A 499 -15.59 28.98 -19.09
C PRO A 499 -14.66 27.78 -19.33
N HIS A 500 -15.04 26.62 -18.82
CA HIS A 500 -14.38 25.35 -19.13
C HIS A 500 -14.77 24.80 -20.50
N ASP A 501 -14.02 23.79 -20.96
CA ASP A 501 -14.27 23.04 -22.20
C ASP A 501 -14.33 23.91 -23.46
N ILE A 502 -13.55 24.99 -23.48
CA ILE A 502 -13.41 25.85 -24.65
C ILE A 502 -12.34 25.33 -25.61
N ASP A 503 -12.56 25.53 -26.91
CA ASP A 503 -11.47 25.54 -27.88
C ASP A 503 -10.85 26.96 -27.89
N PRO A 504 -9.58 27.13 -27.52
CA PRO A 504 -8.93 28.45 -27.47
C PRO A 504 -8.99 29.20 -28.80
N ASP A 505 -8.82 28.51 -29.94
CA ASP A 505 -8.78 29.14 -31.25
C ASP A 505 -10.18 29.61 -31.71
N GLU A 506 -11.24 28.96 -31.24
CA GLU A 506 -12.62 29.38 -31.47
C GLU A 506 -13.12 30.43 -30.46
N TYR A 507 -12.60 30.40 -29.24
CA TYR A 507 -13.01 31.31 -28.16
C TYR A 507 -12.29 32.67 -28.26
N PHE A 508 -10.98 32.69 -28.46
CA PHE A 508 -10.18 33.91 -28.54
C PHE A 508 -10.17 34.46 -29.97
N THR A 509 -11.30 35.04 -30.39
CA THR A 509 -11.48 35.64 -31.71
C THR A 509 -11.66 37.15 -31.63
N LYS A 510 -11.36 37.86 -32.72
CA LYS A 510 -11.59 39.32 -32.83
C LYS A 510 -13.06 39.73 -32.72
N GLN A 511 -13.99 38.79 -32.86
CA GLN A 511 -15.43 39.04 -32.66
C GLN A 511 -15.77 39.14 -31.18
N ARG A 512 -15.09 38.37 -30.32
CA ARG A 512 -15.29 38.37 -28.86
C ARG A 512 -14.37 39.38 -28.17
N PHE A 513 -13.14 39.51 -28.64
CA PHE A 513 -12.12 40.42 -28.10
C PHE A 513 -11.75 41.47 -29.14
N ASP A 514 -12.42 42.62 -29.09
CA ASP A 514 -12.19 43.71 -30.06
C ASP A 514 -10.74 44.20 -30.03
N SER A 515 -10.16 44.47 -31.19
CA SER A 515 -8.75 44.89 -31.34
C SER A 515 -7.72 43.90 -30.79
N MET A 516 -8.08 42.62 -30.60
CA MET A 516 -7.14 41.57 -30.19
C MET A 516 -6.00 41.38 -31.19
N ARG A 517 -4.77 41.41 -30.67
CA ARG A 517 -3.52 41.16 -31.41
C ARG A 517 -3.05 39.73 -31.24
N THR A 518 -2.89 39.30 -30.00
CA THR A 518 -2.41 37.96 -29.61
C THR A 518 -3.07 37.53 -28.30
N PHE A 519 -3.14 36.23 -28.08
CA PHE A 519 -3.55 35.65 -26.80
C PHE A 519 -2.57 34.56 -26.39
N HIS A 520 -2.37 34.36 -25.09
CA HIS A 520 -1.58 33.28 -24.53
C HIS A 520 -2.45 32.51 -23.52
N TYR A 521 -2.87 31.29 -23.88
CA TYR A 521 -3.70 30.42 -23.06
C TYR A 521 -2.84 29.42 -22.28
N ASP A 522 -3.18 29.25 -21.00
CA ASP A 522 -2.61 28.27 -20.08
C ASP A 522 -3.64 27.16 -19.84
N PRO A 523 -3.43 25.93 -20.36
CA PRO A 523 -4.39 24.84 -20.23
C PRO A 523 -4.48 24.27 -18.80
N ASP A 524 -3.42 24.37 -17.99
CA ASP A 524 -3.39 23.78 -16.64
C ASP A 524 -4.19 24.62 -15.62
N LEU A 525 -4.28 25.93 -15.89
CA LEU A 525 -5.01 26.91 -15.09
C LEU A 525 -6.29 27.40 -15.77
N ASN A 526 -6.59 26.92 -16.98
CA ASN A 526 -7.67 27.42 -17.81
C ASN A 526 -7.73 28.97 -17.76
N SER A 527 -6.61 29.61 -18.11
CA SER A 527 -6.48 31.07 -17.97
C SER A 527 -5.80 31.68 -19.17
N CYS A 528 -6.12 32.93 -19.51
CA CYS A 528 -5.61 33.55 -20.72
C CYS A 528 -5.20 35.02 -20.54
N PHE A 529 -4.06 35.39 -21.12
CA PHE A 529 -3.69 36.79 -21.34
C PHE A 529 -4.04 37.20 -22.77
N VAL A 530 -4.74 38.32 -22.94
CA VAL A 530 -5.15 38.85 -24.24
C VAL A 530 -4.56 40.25 -24.44
N ASP A 531 -3.71 40.41 -25.47
CA ASP A 531 -3.19 41.72 -25.89
C ASP A 531 -4.18 42.40 -26.84
N ARG A 532 -4.74 43.52 -26.41
CA ARG A 532 -5.65 44.38 -27.18
C ARG A 532 -5.08 45.80 -27.37
N ILE A 533 -3.79 46.01 -27.16
CA ILE A 533 -3.16 47.34 -27.26
C ILE A 533 -3.30 47.89 -28.68
N THR A 534 -3.79 49.13 -28.79
CA THR A 534 -3.87 49.87 -30.06
C THR A 534 -3.00 51.13 -30.00
N GLY A 535 -2.55 51.62 -31.17
CA GLY A 535 -1.85 52.91 -31.28
C GLY A 535 -0.46 53.00 -30.62
N GLY A 536 0.11 51.89 -30.15
CA GLY A 536 1.47 51.86 -29.58
C GLY A 536 1.57 52.46 -28.17
N SER A 537 0.47 52.51 -27.40
CA SER A 537 0.43 53.07 -26.04
C SER A 537 1.33 52.34 -25.03
N VAL A 538 1.71 51.10 -25.34
CA VAL A 538 2.74 50.33 -24.64
C VAL A 538 3.70 49.76 -25.68
N PRO A 539 5.03 50.00 -25.55
CA PRO A 539 6.03 49.36 -26.40
C PRO A 539 5.98 47.82 -26.33
N ASN A 540 6.06 47.16 -27.49
CA ASN A 540 5.90 45.69 -27.60
C ASN A 540 6.90 44.88 -26.76
N ASN A 541 8.10 45.42 -26.52
CA ASN A 541 9.12 44.79 -25.69
C ASN A 541 8.71 44.70 -24.21
N PHE A 542 7.76 45.50 -23.73
CA PHE A 542 7.29 45.46 -22.35
C PHE A 542 6.07 44.56 -22.12
N ILE A 543 5.37 44.12 -23.18
CA ILE A 543 4.21 43.22 -23.07
C ILE A 543 4.57 41.89 -22.36
N PRO A 544 5.69 41.20 -22.68
CA PRO A 544 6.10 40.01 -21.94
C PRO A 544 6.32 40.25 -20.44
N ALA A 545 6.79 41.44 -20.06
CA ALA A 545 7.00 41.80 -18.65
C ALA A 545 5.68 42.03 -17.92
N ILE A 546 4.68 42.62 -18.60
CA ILE A 546 3.30 42.77 -18.08
C ILE A 546 2.70 41.40 -17.83
N GLU A 547 2.72 40.53 -18.83
CA GLU A 547 2.19 39.17 -18.72
C GLU A 547 2.87 38.38 -17.60
N LYS A 548 4.21 38.44 -17.51
CA LYS A 548 4.96 37.83 -16.41
C LYS A 548 4.52 38.37 -15.05
N GLY A 549 4.21 39.68 -14.95
CA GLY A 549 3.69 40.29 -13.74
C GLY A 549 2.30 39.78 -13.33
N ILE A 550 1.45 39.48 -14.31
CA ILE A 550 0.15 38.84 -14.11
C ILE A 550 0.34 37.40 -13.63
N ARG A 551 1.12 36.58 -14.35
CA ARG A 551 1.35 35.16 -14.01
C ARG A 551 1.93 34.99 -12.60
N GLU A 552 2.94 35.79 -12.23
CA GLU A 552 3.50 35.77 -10.87
C GLU A 552 2.51 36.23 -9.79
N ARG A 553 1.55 37.11 -10.14
CA ARG A 553 0.46 37.49 -9.22
C ARG A 553 -0.53 36.35 -9.05
N MET A 554 -0.89 35.68 -10.15
CA MET A 554 -1.80 34.53 -10.15
C MET A 554 -1.27 33.38 -9.30
N GLU A 555 0.04 33.12 -9.30
CA GLU A 555 0.66 32.12 -8.40
C GLU A 555 0.46 32.42 -6.90
N ARG A 556 0.32 33.70 -6.53
CA ARG A 556 0.22 34.16 -5.13
C ARG A 556 -1.18 34.59 -4.74
N GLY A 557 -2.20 34.26 -5.54
CA GLY A 557 -3.60 34.62 -5.31
C GLY A 557 -3.86 36.11 -5.19
N VAL A 558 -5.02 36.50 -4.69
CA VAL A 558 -5.40 37.89 -4.39
C VAL A 558 -6.14 38.00 -3.07
N ILE A 559 -7.04 37.06 -2.79
CA ILE A 559 -7.88 37.01 -1.59
C ILE A 559 -7.15 36.32 -0.44
N ALA A 560 -6.85 35.03 -0.60
CA ALA A 560 -6.33 34.15 0.43
C ALA A 560 -4.91 33.64 0.11
N GLY A 561 -4.38 33.99 -1.06
CA GLY A 561 -3.01 33.66 -1.45
C GLY A 561 -2.90 32.37 -2.26
N TYR A 562 -4.02 31.84 -2.73
CA TYR A 562 -4.09 30.60 -3.49
C TYR A 562 -3.94 30.84 -4.99
N GLN A 563 -3.51 29.83 -5.74
CA GLN A 563 -3.28 30.00 -7.18
C GLN A 563 -4.58 30.38 -7.91
N VAL A 564 -4.51 31.40 -8.78
CA VAL A 564 -5.66 31.85 -9.58
C VAL A 564 -5.84 30.95 -10.80
N GLN A 565 -7.08 30.61 -11.14
CA GLN A 565 -7.48 29.89 -12.35
C GLN A 565 -8.80 30.42 -12.94
N ASP A 566 -9.18 29.94 -14.12
CA ASP A 566 -10.44 30.25 -14.81
C ASP A 566 -10.63 31.75 -15.08
N VAL A 567 -9.56 32.45 -15.50
CA VAL A 567 -9.61 33.90 -15.74
C VAL A 567 -9.05 34.32 -17.10
N VAL A 568 -9.67 35.33 -17.69
CA VAL A 568 -9.13 36.09 -18.83
C VAL A 568 -8.69 37.47 -18.35
N CYS A 569 -7.45 37.84 -18.63
CA CYS A 569 -6.92 39.17 -18.39
C CYS A 569 -6.59 39.87 -19.71
N GLU A 570 -7.32 40.95 -19.99
CA GLU A 570 -7.21 41.72 -21.22
C GLU A 570 -6.43 43.01 -20.98
N LEU A 571 -5.30 43.19 -21.68
CA LEU A 571 -4.57 44.46 -21.70
C LEU A 571 -5.08 45.32 -22.86
N PHE A 572 -5.78 46.41 -22.56
CA PHE A 572 -6.37 47.27 -23.60
C PHE A 572 -5.75 48.67 -23.67
N PHE A 573 -5.07 49.14 -22.63
CA PHE A 573 -4.39 50.45 -22.64
C PHE A 573 -3.21 50.48 -21.66
N GLY A 574 -2.29 51.42 -21.88
CA GLY A 574 -1.19 51.69 -20.96
C GLY A 574 -0.46 52.99 -21.32
N LYS A 575 0.50 53.39 -20.50
CA LYS A 575 1.39 54.52 -20.77
C LYS A 575 2.80 54.22 -20.31
N ASP A 576 3.76 54.63 -21.13
CA ASP A 576 5.17 54.62 -20.80
C ASP A 576 5.72 56.06 -20.62
N HIS A 577 6.95 56.14 -20.12
CA HIS A 577 7.75 57.35 -20.05
C HIS A 577 9.11 57.05 -20.69
N PRO A 578 9.60 57.89 -21.63
CA PRO A 578 10.78 57.58 -22.44
C PRO A 578 12.05 57.24 -21.65
N VAL A 579 12.17 57.74 -20.42
CA VAL A 579 13.37 57.59 -19.58
C VAL A 579 13.12 56.70 -18.35
N ASP A 580 11.89 56.67 -17.85
CA ASP A 580 11.59 56.05 -16.54
C ASP A 580 10.89 54.69 -16.70
N SER A 581 10.45 54.33 -17.90
CA SER A 581 9.84 53.02 -18.13
C SER A 581 10.85 51.92 -18.36
N ASN A 582 10.65 50.80 -17.68
CA ASN A 582 11.46 49.59 -17.80
C ASN A 582 10.58 48.35 -17.50
N GLU A 583 11.11 47.17 -17.80
CA GLU A 583 10.41 45.89 -17.60
C GLU A 583 9.94 45.70 -16.15
N THR A 584 10.77 46.05 -15.17
CA THR A 584 10.42 45.94 -13.74
C THR A 584 9.23 46.82 -13.38
N ALA A 585 9.18 48.06 -13.89
CA ALA A 585 8.08 48.98 -13.66
C ALA A 585 6.75 48.43 -14.22
N PHE A 586 6.76 47.94 -15.46
CA PHE A 586 5.57 47.35 -16.10
C PHE A 586 5.12 46.06 -15.41
N LYS A 587 6.06 45.21 -15.01
CA LYS A 587 5.78 43.99 -14.25
C LYS A 587 5.13 44.29 -12.90
N MET A 588 5.64 45.28 -12.16
CA MET A 588 5.05 45.71 -10.89
C MET A 588 3.68 46.35 -11.08
N ALA A 589 3.52 47.21 -12.10
CA ALA A 589 2.25 47.83 -12.43
C ALA A 589 1.19 46.78 -12.79
N ALA A 590 1.56 45.78 -13.59
CA ALA A 590 0.70 44.65 -13.95
C ALA A 590 0.26 43.83 -12.73
N SER A 591 1.21 43.46 -11.87
CA SER A 591 0.90 42.68 -10.66
C SER A 591 -0.09 43.42 -9.73
N MET A 592 0.06 44.74 -9.58
CA MET A 592 -0.81 45.56 -8.74
C MET A 592 -2.17 45.83 -9.39
N CYS A 593 -2.19 46.16 -10.69
CA CYS A 593 -3.43 46.35 -11.44
C CYS A 593 -4.28 45.08 -11.42
N PHE A 594 -3.67 43.92 -11.70
CA PHE A 594 -4.39 42.65 -11.65
C PHE A 594 -5.01 42.42 -10.28
N ARG A 595 -4.26 42.67 -9.20
CA ARG A 595 -4.76 42.52 -7.82
C ARG A 595 -5.95 43.42 -7.51
N GLU A 596 -5.95 44.67 -7.97
CA GLU A 596 -7.03 45.63 -7.73
C GLU A 596 -8.27 45.24 -8.54
N VAL A 597 -8.11 45.02 -9.84
CA VAL A 597 -9.22 44.65 -10.74
C VAL A 597 -9.85 43.31 -10.34
N PHE A 598 -9.04 42.32 -9.94
CA PHE A 598 -9.52 41.01 -9.50
C PHE A 598 -10.41 41.10 -8.25
N LYS A 599 -10.12 42.01 -7.31
CA LYS A 599 -10.96 42.21 -6.11
C LYS A 599 -12.35 42.73 -6.45
N ASP A 600 -12.45 43.54 -7.49
CA ASP A 600 -13.70 44.14 -7.92
C ASP A 600 -14.49 43.20 -8.86
N ALA A 601 -13.84 42.19 -9.45
CA ALA A 601 -14.43 41.19 -10.33
C ALA A 601 -15.22 40.08 -9.61
N LYS A 602 -15.72 40.32 -8.39
CA LYS A 602 -16.47 39.34 -7.57
C LYS A 602 -15.69 38.03 -7.38
N PRO A 603 -14.57 38.06 -6.64
CA PRO A 603 -13.69 36.91 -6.55
C PRO A 603 -14.26 35.80 -5.65
N SER A 604 -14.02 34.54 -6.01
CA SER A 604 -14.46 33.34 -5.29
C SER A 604 -13.31 32.37 -5.05
N LEU A 605 -13.46 31.49 -4.07
CA LEU A 605 -12.55 30.36 -3.87
C LEU A 605 -13.08 29.11 -4.55
N LEU A 606 -12.15 28.29 -5.01
CA LEU A 606 -12.41 26.98 -5.58
C LEU A 606 -11.78 25.90 -4.71
N GLU A 607 -12.51 24.82 -4.46
CA GLU A 607 -12.03 23.63 -3.75
C GLU A 607 -11.86 22.44 -4.69
N PRO A 608 -10.84 21.59 -4.45
CA PRO A 608 -10.66 20.36 -5.21
C PRO A 608 -11.73 19.33 -4.83
N ILE A 609 -12.43 18.83 -5.85
CA ILE A 609 -13.33 17.69 -5.77
C ILE A 609 -12.58 16.43 -6.18
N VAL A 610 -12.70 15.37 -5.39
CA VAL A 610 -12.11 14.07 -5.68
C VAL A 610 -13.18 13.07 -6.12
N ASN A 611 -12.83 12.24 -7.11
CA ASN A 611 -13.52 10.99 -7.38
C ASN A 611 -13.09 10.00 -6.29
N MET A 612 -14.04 9.27 -5.72
CA MET A 612 -13.82 8.25 -4.72
C MET A 612 -14.48 6.95 -5.17
N GLU A 613 -13.73 5.85 -5.13
CA GLU A 613 -14.27 4.50 -5.25
C GLU A 613 -14.14 3.81 -3.90
N ILE A 614 -15.26 3.43 -3.29
CA ILE A 614 -15.33 2.96 -1.91
C ILE A 614 -15.88 1.54 -1.92
N THR A 615 -15.05 0.57 -1.56
CA THR A 615 -15.42 -0.85 -1.51
C THR A 615 -15.74 -1.25 -0.08
N VAL A 616 -16.97 -1.71 0.18
CA VAL A 616 -17.47 -2.05 1.53
C VAL A 616 -18.38 -3.27 1.49
N PRO A 617 -18.58 -3.97 2.62
CA PRO A 617 -19.60 -5.02 2.70
C PRO A 617 -20.99 -4.46 2.40
N GLY A 618 -21.83 -5.23 1.70
CA GLY A 618 -23.17 -4.78 1.28
C GLY A 618 -24.06 -4.29 2.43
N GLU A 619 -23.93 -4.88 3.61
CA GLU A 619 -24.67 -4.50 4.82
C GLU A 619 -24.34 -3.10 5.34
N LYS A 620 -23.14 -2.59 5.02
CA LYS A 620 -22.65 -1.28 5.48
C LYS A 620 -22.94 -0.14 4.51
N LEU A 621 -23.57 -0.43 3.37
CA LEU A 621 -23.84 0.58 2.34
C LEU A 621 -24.67 1.76 2.84
N GLY A 622 -25.69 1.51 3.67
CA GLY A 622 -26.56 2.56 4.21
C GLY A 622 -25.79 3.57 5.08
N ASP A 623 -24.97 3.06 6.00
CA ASP A 623 -24.15 3.87 6.90
C ASP A 623 -23.14 4.73 6.11
N ILE A 624 -22.49 4.13 5.11
CA ILE A 624 -21.50 4.81 4.25
C ILE A 624 -22.14 5.88 3.37
N SER A 625 -23.31 5.59 2.80
CA SER A 625 -24.05 6.56 1.99
C SER A 625 -24.46 7.78 2.83
N SER A 626 -24.87 7.55 4.08
CA SER A 626 -25.21 8.62 5.02
C SER A 626 -23.99 9.46 5.43
N ASP A 627 -22.86 8.82 5.75
CA ASP A 627 -21.63 9.53 6.10
C ASP A 627 -21.11 10.39 4.93
N LEU A 628 -21.07 9.87 3.71
CA LEU A 628 -20.68 10.63 2.52
C LEU A 628 -21.59 11.83 2.28
N THR A 629 -22.90 11.65 2.41
CA THR A 629 -23.86 12.76 2.25
C THR A 629 -23.60 13.87 3.27
N SER A 630 -23.28 13.51 4.52
CA SER A 630 -22.92 14.49 5.56
C SER A 630 -21.64 15.26 5.25
N ARG A 631 -20.75 14.68 4.44
CA ARG A 631 -19.48 15.25 3.96
C ARG A 631 -19.59 15.96 2.61
N ARG A 632 -20.80 16.36 2.22
CA ARG A 632 -21.06 16.98 0.89
C ARG A 632 -20.69 16.07 -0.28
N GLY A 633 -20.59 14.76 -0.05
CA GLY A 633 -20.38 13.76 -1.08
C GLY A 633 -21.63 13.56 -1.93
N ARG A 634 -21.45 13.39 -3.24
CA ARG A 634 -22.48 13.08 -4.22
C ARG A 634 -22.21 11.69 -4.78
N MET A 635 -23.16 10.77 -4.62
CA MET A 635 -23.03 9.44 -5.21
C MET A 635 -23.28 9.51 -6.72
N GLU A 636 -22.42 8.84 -7.49
CA GLU A 636 -22.52 8.75 -8.95
C GLU A 636 -22.98 7.36 -9.41
N GLY A 637 -22.64 6.31 -8.67
CA GLY A 637 -23.02 4.95 -9.02
C GLY A 637 -22.63 3.93 -7.97
N MET A 638 -23.07 2.69 -8.20
CA MET A 638 -22.76 1.54 -7.36
C MET A 638 -22.65 0.29 -8.22
N ASP A 639 -21.59 -0.49 -8.01
CA ASP A 639 -21.32 -1.74 -8.69
C ASP A 639 -21.19 -2.87 -7.67
N GLY A 640 -21.67 -4.07 -8.01
CA GLY A 640 -21.44 -5.26 -7.19
C GLY A 640 -19.99 -5.73 -7.29
N ALA A 641 -19.40 -6.14 -6.17
CA ALA A 641 -18.10 -6.80 -6.12
C ALA A 641 -18.22 -8.24 -5.59
N PRO A 642 -17.29 -9.14 -5.97
CA PRO A 642 -17.26 -10.50 -5.43
C PRO A 642 -17.21 -10.54 -3.90
N GLY A 643 -17.72 -11.62 -3.30
CA GLY A 643 -17.63 -11.85 -1.85
C GLY A 643 -18.57 -10.98 -1.01
N GLY A 644 -19.71 -10.55 -1.56
CA GLY A 644 -20.71 -9.76 -0.82
C GLY A 644 -20.32 -8.29 -0.62
N TYR A 645 -19.27 -7.83 -1.31
CA TYR A 645 -18.85 -6.44 -1.33
C TYR A 645 -19.61 -5.63 -2.38
N GLN A 646 -19.62 -4.32 -2.17
CA GLN A 646 -20.23 -3.33 -3.04
C GLN A 646 -19.23 -2.18 -3.22
N VAL A 647 -19.10 -1.69 -4.45
CA VAL A 647 -18.23 -0.58 -4.82
C VAL A 647 -19.10 0.63 -5.07
N LEU A 648 -18.94 1.66 -4.25
CA LEU A 648 -19.66 2.92 -4.34
C LEU A 648 -18.76 3.97 -4.99
N LYS A 649 -19.25 4.58 -6.08
CA LYS A 649 -18.59 5.68 -6.78
C LYS A 649 -19.20 6.99 -6.35
N ALA A 650 -18.39 7.91 -5.84
CA ALA A 650 -18.85 9.21 -5.35
C ALA A 650 -17.85 10.32 -5.67
N LYS A 651 -18.34 11.56 -5.68
CA LYS A 651 -17.51 12.76 -5.68
C LYS A 651 -17.66 13.49 -4.36
N ALA A 652 -16.56 13.91 -3.76
CA ALA A 652 -16.59 14.68 -2.52
C ALA A 652 -15.52 15.77 -2.53
N PRO A 653 -15.73 16.89 -1.82
CA PRO A 653 -14.68 17.87 -1.61
C PRO A 653 -13.54 17.26 -0.78
N LEU A 654 -12.30 17.40 -1.24
CA LEU A 654 -11.12 16.81 -0.57
C LEU A 654 -11.08 17.20 0.92
N ALA A 655 -11.44 18.45 1.22
CA ALA A 655 -11.48 19.01 2.57
C ALA A 655 -12.28 18.14 3.57
N GLU A 656 -13.37 17.54 3.11
CA GLU A 656 -14.31 16.77 3.94
C GLU A 656 -13.88 15.31 4.13
N VAL A 657 -12.99 14.83 3.25
CA VAL A 657 -12.57 13.43 3.16
C VAL A 657 -11.09 13.20 3.46
N MET A 658 -10.34 14.23 3.84
CA MET A 658 -8.94 14.11 4.30
C MET A 658 -8.73 13.05 5.39
N THR A 659 -9.73 12.85 6.25
CA THR A 659 -9.70 11.87 7.36
C THR A 659 -10.65 10.70 7.14
N TYR A 660 -11.13 10.51 5.90
CA TYR A 660 -12.18 9.55 5.59
C TYR A 660 -11.79 8.11 5.95
N ALA A 661 -10.51 7.75 5.81
CA ALA A 661 -9.98 6.43 6.19
C ALA A 661 -10.37 6.03 7.63
N ARG A 662 -10.32 6.97 8.59
CA ARG A 662 -10.71 6.71 9.98
C ARG A 662 -12.20 6.40 10.11
N SER A 663 -13.03 7.20 9.44
CA SER A 663 -14.49 7.09 9.49
C SER A 663 -14.95 5.81 8.80
N LEU A 664 -14.41 5.52 7.61
CA LEU A 664 -14.65 4.29 6.86
C LEU A 664 -14.28 3.05 7.67
N SER A 665 -13.08 3.03 8.28
CA SER A 665 -12.65 1.92 9.13
C SER A 665 -13.60 1.72 10.32
N SER A 666 -14.01 2.81 10.99
CA SER A 666 -14.95 2.74 12.11
C SER A 666 -16.33 2.19 11.70
N LEU A 667 -16.88 2.63 10.57
CA LEU A 667 -18.23 2.24 10.12
C LEU A 667 -18.26 0.80 9.58
N THR A 668 -17.16 0.35 8.99
CA THR A 668 -17.06 -0.98 8.35
C THR A 668 -16.38 -2.03 9.22
N GLY A 669 -15.95 -1.68 10.44
CA GLY A 669 -15.11 -2.55 11.25
C GLY A 669 -13.80 -2.91 10.54
N GLY A 670 -13.21 -1.96 9.81
CA GLY A 670 -11.94 -2.13 9.09
C GLY A 670 -11.99 -2.93 7.78
N GLN A 671 -13.18 -3.34 7.33
CA GLN A 671 -13.35 -4.10 6.09
C GLN A 671 -13.46 -3.23 4.84
N GLY A 672 -13.75 -1.93 5.01
CA GLY A 672 -13.85 -0.97 3.92
C GLY A 672 -12.49 -0.55 3.38
N SER A 673 -12.43 -0.30 2.08
CA SER A 673 -11.30 0.36 1.42
C SER A 673 -11.80 1.44 0.48
N PHE A 674 -10.94 2.40 0.15
CA PHE A 674 -11.28 3.41 -0.84
C PHE A 674 -10.05 3.86 -1.61
N THR A 675 -10.28 4.34 -2.83
CA THR A 675 -9.32 5.12 -3.61
C THR A 675 -9.86 6.53 -3.78
N MET A 676 -8.97 7.50 -4.01
CA MET A 676 -9.37 8.85 -4.38
C MET A 676 -8.41 9.46 -5.41
N GLU A 677 -8.97 10.20 -6.36
CA GLU A 677 -8.23 10.90 -7.41
C GLU A 677 -8.85 12.28 -7.64
N LEU A 678 -8.03 13.29 -7.98
CA LEU A 678 -8.53 14.63 -8.30
C LEU A 678 -9.46 14.56 -9.51
N SER A 679 -10.67 15.09 -9.37
CA SER A 679 -11.65 15.20 -10.45
C SER A 679 -11.55 16.56 -11.12
N HIS A 680 -11.87 17.62 -10.38
CA HIS A 680 -11.94 19.00 -10.87
C HIS A 680 -12.03 19.96 -9.68
N TYR A 681 -12.22 21.26 -9.94
CA TYR A 681 -12.43 22.28 -8.93
C TYR A 681 -13.87 22.82 -8.99
N GLU A 682 -14.54 22.96 -7.85
CA GLU A 682 -15.87 23.60 -7.73
C GLU A 682 -15.80 24.84 -6.84
N ASN A 683 -16.78 25.74 -6.97
CA ASN A 683 -16.90 26.90 -6.09
C ASN A 683 -17.13 26.48 -4.63
N VAL A 684 -16.32 27.04 -3.73
CA VAL A 684 -16.49 26.84 -2.29
C VAL A 684 -17.82 27.48 -1.83
N PRO A 685 -18.63 26.80 -1.03
CA PRO A 685 -19.83 27.39 -0.45
C PRO A 685 -19.52 28.69 0.33
N PRO A 686 -20.37 29.73 0.26
CA PRO A 686 -20.08 31.05 0.85
C PRO A 686 -19.68 31.02 2.33
N ASN A 687 -20.31 30.15 3.12
CA ASN A 687 -20.03 29.99 4.55
C ASN A 687 -18.62 29.43 4.80
N GLU A 688 -18.16 28.48 3.98
CA GLU A 688 -16.82 27.90 4.10
C GLU A 688 -15.75 28.84 3.53
N GLN A 689 -16.05 29.53 2.43
CA GLN A 689 -15.15 30.54 1.85
C GLN A 689 -14.79 31.62 2.88
N ALA A 690 -15.78 32.13 3.63
CA ALA A 690 -15.52 33.14 4.66
C ALA A 690 -14.55 32.65 5.75
N LYS A 691 -14.66 31.39 6.17
CA LYS A 691 -13.76 30.79 7.17
C LYS A 691 -12.34 30.63 6.62
N ILE A 692 -12.20 30.16 5.38
CA ILE A 692 -10.89 29.95 4.74
C ILE A 692 -10.16 31.28 4.56
N VAL A 693 -10.85 32.31 4.09
CA VAL A 693 -10.26 33.65 3.93
C VAL A 693 -9.82 34.24 5.27
N ALA A 694 -10.63 34.08 6.33
CA ALA A 694 -10.26 34.53 7.67
C ALA A 694 -9.03 33.79 8.23
N ALA A 695 -8.95 32.47 8.02
CA ALA A 695 -7.80 31.66 8.44
C ALA A 695 -6.52 32.07 7.70
N ALA A 696 -6.60 32.29 6.38
CA ALA A 696 -5.48 32.75 5.58
C ALA A 696 -4.99 34.15 6.00
N ALA A 697 -5.91 35.06 6.32
CA ALA A 697 -5.58 36.39 6.84
C ALA A 697 -4.81 36.30 8.16
N LYS A 698 -5.28 35.48 9.11
CA LYS A 698 -4.63 35.27 10.41
C LYS A 698 -3.22 34.66 10.25
N ALA A 699 -3.06 33.64 9.41
CA ALA A 699 -1.76 33.01 9.16
C ALA A 699 -0.75 34.00 8.55
N LYS A 700 -1.22 34.94 7.73
CA LYS A 700 -0.38 35.99 7.14
C LYS A 700 0.06 37.03 8.15
N GLU A 701 -0.79 37.38 9.11
CA GLU A 701 -0.44 38.27 10.22
C GLU A 701 0.64 37.61 11.10
N GLU A 702 0.46 36.35 11.48
CA GLU A 702 1.42 35.58 12.29
C GLU A 702 2.77 35.37 11.59
N ALA A 703 2.80 35.25 10.26
CA ALA A 703 4.05 35.14 9.50
C ALA A 703 4.77 36.49 9.31
N SER A 704 4.08 37.60 9.56
CA SER A 704 4.62 38.97 9.42
C SER A 704 5.07 39.59 10.75
N SER A 705 4.64 39.01 11.88
CA SER A 705 5.13 39.26 13.23
C SER A 705 6.35 38.39 13.56
#